data_AF-A0A2J7Q214-F1
#
_entry.id   AF-A0A2J7Q214-F1
#
_cell.length_a   1.000
_cell.length_b   1.000
_cell.length_c   1.000
_cell.angle_alpha   90.00
_cell.angle_beta   90.00
_cell.angle_gamma   90.00
#
_symmetry.space_group_name_H-M   'P 1'
#
loop_
_entity.id
_entity.type
_entity.pdbx_description
1 polymer ?
#
loop_
_entity_poly.entity_id
_entity_poly.type
_entity_poly.pdbx_seq_one_letter_code
_entity_poly.pdbx_strand_id
1 'polypeptide(L)'
;LRLINKAFHELGERHFILQNGIITHTERLEKLKANVKWDKDVLLSWEENVAKDNEHTQLLARYAVEDESKSKELELTRVRLCAEVDERNQLLTKIIGDVESLERVLDRTAKMFRQAHSERQEFISQWEGSVQVLHQRDYDIHSRVQEISMLRAEARKKLEILREQGQFFRNEVNNNKETEAQISLITRSAIRLRDDYSTLLNTIDELTSELGTMQRTLTGTALHLENQRQRKKVLANDNVAKHNHIKELVEVVQRTKERLAQVTDRTMSAAERAQHLEEMIKCEEKTIDILLQDTRKLSDKLFKTQQELSDLKKQEEQHHIEIRGLESEKSVVLSHIQRTQKELQYQREIIYNKEFEAQMIESRIGHLTGTGQDAEEKEANEKKIAELEEVLNEKMATFDLLTAQNQRLENRMQRLTKALSAGSAELEKLVDKRQDKILLTDGGQKQLKLNKVHNQEKQVEENILLLRVAQAERAIAQEGNKVHTLEKQKLELDAAMKERKVEIGVHKDVLFIQKRNLSEEKSHLIADIKACELKISQLQKKYDIVMSSLGQAEDGEQLSVTYFKIKSAQEKYELQQQGDELDAKIRRTEKEIQAMENTLKVINSTNEKYKRSLSTVDEDSDEYKKKEELESLYYVAVNTWRQQTSQLNELSSQTEILEQALKDIFITEGNLRAVWQNKDQDSSDLEKDLQEQISKLQRAEKQLHKALRELRGVSQTKPMALEKKDIEVRELQEQNQSALQQLAEFVARHIEAGPVVTRYLEEKCLVLPMSHSPGGSLSCISSRDFLRHSPVKRSPSLSKHALPGPGSPSSIQLCATCSSQDLASNHESSRSSKSSTSASVITLDAALLDGVDAAASAKAVCGPASCLKHKPKKE
;
A
#
# COMPACT_ATOMS: atom_id res chain seq x y z
N LEU A 1 25.35 87.85 120.39
CA LEU A 1 24.54 86.73 120.92
C LEU A 1 23.36 86.39 120.00
N ARG A 2 22.15 86.97 120.09
CA ARG A 2 20.97 86.51 119.29
C ARG A 2 21.23 86.31 117.77
N LEU A 3 21.95 87.23 117.11
CA LEU A 3 22.33 87.11 115.69
C LEU A 3 23.26 85.91 115.40
N ILE A 4 24.17 85.58 116.31
CA ILE A 4 25.11 84.44 116.18
C ILE A 4 24.35 83.13 116.29
N ASN A 5 23.39 83.03 117.22
CA ASN A 5 22.54 81.85 117.35
C ASN A 5 21.67 81.62 116.10
N LYS A 6 21.17 82.70 115.46
CA LYS A 6 20.50 82.58 114.16
C LYS A 6 21.44 82.04 113.08
N ALA A 7 22.63 82.63 112.93
CA ALA A 7 23.61 82.17 111.94
C ALA A 7 24.01 80.70 112.15
N PHE A 8 24.18 80.25 113.40
CA PHE A 8 24.43 78.84 113.72
C PHE A 8 23.25 77.92 113.40
N HIS A 9 22.00 78.37 113.58
CA HIS A 9 20.82 77.60 113.20
C HIS A 9 20.68 77.50 111.67
N GLU A 10 20.84 78.62 110.95
CA GLU A 10 20.83 78.66 109.49
C GLU A 10 21.97 77.84 108.87
N LEU A 11 23.14 77.78 109.50
CA LEU A 11 24.25 76.88 109.11
C LEU A 11 23.93 75.41 109.42
N GLY A 12 23.28 75.12 110.55
CA GLY A 12 22.82 73.77 110.89
C GLY A 12 21.74 73.25 109.92
N GLU A 13 20.77 74.08 109.56
CA GLU A 13 19.74 73.78 108.56
C GLU A 13 20.37 73.55 107.18
N ARG A 14 21.30 74.42 106.74
CA ARG A 14 22.04 74.21 105.48
C ARG A 14 22.88 72.95 105.50
N HIS A 15 23.55 72.63 106.61
CA HIS A 15 24.29 71.37 106.76
C HIS A 15 23.35 70.16 106.67
N PHE A 16 22.20 70.19 107.35
CA PHE A 16 21.20 69.13 107.31
C PHE A 16 20.60 68.94 105.91
N ILE A 17 20.28 70.03 105.19
CA ILE A 17 19.80 70.00 103.80
C ILE A 17 20.87 69.42 102.87
N LEU A 18 22.14 69.85 103.00
CA LEU A 18 23.24 69.32 102.20
C LEU A 18 23.53 67.85 102.51
N GLN A 19 23.46 67.44 103.79
CA GLN A 19 23.67 66.06 104.23
C GLN A 19 22.56 65.13 103.71
N ASN A 20 21.29 65.55 103.80
CA ASN A 20 20.17 64.82 103.21
C ASN A 20 20.22 64.82 101.67
N GLY A 21 20.72 65.91 101.06
CA GLY A 21 21.05 65.95 99.65
C GLY A 21 22.08 64.89 99.27
N ILE A 22 23.20 64.84 99.99
CA ILE A 22 24.24 63.81 99.79
C ILE A 22 23.65 62.41 99.95
N ILE A 23 22.91 62.12 101.03
CA ILE A 23 22.29 60.80 101.28
C ILE A 23 21.35 60.40 100.12
N THR A 24 20.42 61.28 99.72
CA THR A 24 19.48 60.98 98.62
C THR A 24 20.16 60.90 97.25
N HIS A 25 21.27 61.61 97.03
CA HIS A 25 22.11 61.44 95.85
C HIS A 25 22.92 60.14 95.89
N THR A 26 23.45 59.71 97.03
CA THR A 26 24.14 58.41 97.16
C THR A 26 23.16 57.25 96.98
N GLU A 27 21.96 57.30 97.56
CA GLU A 27 20.92 56.30 97.30
C GLU A 27 20.55 56.19 95.81
N ARG A 28 20.41 57.33 95.12
CA ARG A 28 20.16 57.35 93.66
C ARG A 28 21.34 56.74 92.89
N LEU A 29 22.57 57.03 93.30
CA LEU A 29 23.79 56.49 92.69
C LEU A 29 23.92 54.98 92.92
N GLU A 30 23.52 54.48 94.09
CA GLU A 30 23.44 53.05 94.41
C GLU A 30 22.33 52.35 93.63
N LYS A 31 21.14 52.94 93.53
CA LYS A 31 20.04 52.44 92.69
C LYS A 31 20.45 52.39 91.21
N LEU A 32 21.12 53.42 90.69
CA LEU A 32 21.68 53.40 89.33
C LEU A 32 22.79 52.36 89.16
N LYS A 33 23.67 52.16 90.16
CA LYS A 33 24.67 51.06 90.14
C LYS A 33 24.04 49.67 90.18
N ALA A 34 22.91 49.50 90.87
CA ALA A 34 22.17 48.25 90.90
C ALA A 34 21.50 47.98 89.54
N ASN A 35 20.84 49.00 88.96
CA ASN A 35 20.27 48.91 87.61
C ASN A 35 21.34 48.58 86.57
N VAL A 36 22.44 49.35 86.50
CA VAL A 36 23.52 49.12 85.51
C VAL A 36 24.19 47.74 85.66
N LYS A 37 24.20 47.15 86.86
CA LYS A 37 24.60 45.75 87.04
C LYS A 37 23.57 44.80 86.45
N TRP A 38 22.30 44.95 86.81
CA TRP A 38 21.21 44.13 86.28
C TRP A 38 21.08 44.23 84.75
N ASP A 39 21.15 45.43 84.19
CA ASP A 39 21.17 45.69 82.75
C ASP A 39 22.34 44.96 82.07
N LYS A 40 23.53 44.95 82.69
CA LYS A 40 24.70 44.23 82.19
C LYS A 40 24.54 42.70 82.30
N ASP A 41 24.06 42.20 83.43
CA ASP A 41 23.87 40.76 83.65
C ASP A 41 22.77 40.21 82.71
N VAL A 42 21.74 41.02 82.44
CA VAL A 42 20.73 40.76 81.40
C VAL A 42 21.37 40.77 80.01
N LEU A 43 22.13 41.81 79.64
CA LEU A 43 22.80 41.88 78.33
C LEU A 43 23.70 40.66 78.07
N LEU A 44 24.51 40.24 79.05
CA LEU A 44 25.33 39.03 78.96
C LEU A 44 24.47 37.77 78.72
N SER A 45 23.32 37.65 79.37
CA SER A 45 22.40 36.52 79.12
C SER A 45 21.76 36.55 77.72
N TRP A 46 21.53 37.74 77.14
CA TRP A 46 21.10 37.88 75.74
C TRP A 46 22.24 37.56 74.76
N GLU A 47 23.46 38.02 75.01
CA GLU A 47 24.64 37.70 74.21
C GLU A 47 24.91 36.18 74.19
N GLU A 48 24.82 35.52 75.35
CA GLU A 48 24.91 34.06 75.46
C GLU A 48 23.81 33.32 74.68
N ASN A 49 22.57 33.79 74.74
CA ASN A 49 21.46 33.15 74.03
C ASN A 49 21.57 33.36 72.51
N VAL A 50 21.95 34.56 72.06
CA VAL A 50 22.24 34.84 70.66
C VAL A 50 23.43 34.01 70.17
N ALA A 51 24.45 33.76 70.99
CA ALA A 51 25.53 32.84 70.64
C ALA A 51 25.02 31.40 70.41
N LYS A 52 24.21 30.87 71.34
CA LYS A 52 23.60 29.53 71.23
C LYS A 52 22.67 29.41 70.02
N ASP A 53 21.84 30.41 69.76
CA ASP A 53 20.96 30.45 68.58
C ASP A 53 21.77 30.51 67.27
N ASN A 54 22.91 31.22 67.24
CA ASN A 54 23.83 31.20 66.11
C ASN A 54 24.51 29.83 65.92
N GLU A 55 24.89 29.13 67.00
CA GLU A 55 25.43 27.77 66.93
C GLU A 55 24.37 26.77 66.43
N HIS A 56 23.13 26.85 66.93
CA HIS A 56 22.01 26.05 66.45
C HIS A 56 21.68 26.34 64.97
N THR A 57 21.71 27.60 64.55
CA THR A 57 21.50 27.99 63.15
C THR A 57 22.61 27.44 62.25
N GLN A 58 23.87 27.48 62.69
CA GLN A 58 24.99 26.86 61.97
C GLN A 58 24.88 25.33 61.89
N LEU A 59 24.39 24.67 62.94
CA LEU A 59 24.16 23.22 62.95
C LEU A 59 23.04 22.83 61.97
N LEU A 60 21.93 23.55 61.98
CA LEU A 60 20.83 23.37 61.03
C LEU A 60 21.28 23.61 59.58
N ALA A 61 22.12 24.62 59.34
CA ALA A 61 22.70 24.88 58.02
C ALA A 61 23.62 23.73 57.54
N ARG A 62 24.37 23.09 58.44
CA ARG A 62 25.18 21.90 58.11
C ARG A 62 24.29 20.71 57.76
N TYR A 63 23.28 20.40 58.58
CA TYR A 63 22.35 19.31 58.28
C TYR A 63 21.58 19.55 56.97
N ALA A 64 21.17 20.79 56.67
CA ALA A 64 20.54 21.11 55.40
C ALA A 64 21.45 20.83 54.18
N VAL A 65 22.76 21.11 54.28
CA VAL A 65 23.74 20.80 53.22
C VAL A 65 24.03 19.29 53.15
N GLU A 66 24.08 18.60 54.28
CA GLU A 66 24.23 17.14 54.32
C GLU A 66 23.02 16.43 53.69
N ASP A 67 21.80 16.82 54.06
CA ASP A 67 20.55 16.30 53.48
C ASP A 67 20.41 16.64 51.99
N GLU A 68 20.76 17.85 51.56
CA GLU A 68 20.75 18.23 50.14
C GLU A 68 21.77 17.40 49.34
N SER A 69 22.96 17.13 49.90
CA SER A 69 23.94 16.24 49.30
C SER A 69 23.43 14.79 49.20
N LYS A 70 22.67 14.34 50.21
CA LYS A 70 22.08 13.00 50.26
C LYS A 70 20.92 12.85 49.28
N SER A 71 20.09 13.88 49.11
CA SER A 71 19.05 13.91 48.07
C SER A 71 19.68 13.81 46.68
N LYS A 72 20.71 14.60 46.39
CA LYS A 72 21.45 14.55 45.12
C LYS A 72 22.09 13.18 44.87
N GLU A 73 22.65 12.52 45.88
CA GLU A 73 23.16 11.14 45.77
C GLU A 73 22.03 10.14 45.44
N LEU A 74 20.91 10.21 46.15
CA LEU A 74 19.75 9.34 45.95
C LEU A 74 19.08 9.57 44.58
N GLU A 75 18.99 10.81 44.12
CA GLU A 75 18.51 11.17 42.78
C GLU A 75 19.43 10.62 41.69
N LEU A 76 20.75 10.73 41.84
CA LEU A 76 21.72 10.14 40.91
C LEU A 76 21.65 8.60 40.89
N THR A 77 21.46 7.93 42.04
CA THR A 77 21.26 6.47 42.04
C THR A 77 19.93 6.07 41.43
N ARG A 78 18.84 6.81 41.69
CA ARG A 78 17.53 6.62 41.02
C ARG A 78 17.66 6.76 39.51
N VAL A 79 18.29 7.81 38.99
CA VAL A 79 18.44 8.03 37.54
C VAL A 79 19.25 6.91 36.89
N ARG A 80 20.34 6.45 37.53
CA ARG A 80 21.11 5.28 37.06
C ARG A 80 20.26 4.00 37.02
N LEU A 81 19.51 3.73 38.09
CA LEU A 81 18.64 2.55 38.17
C LEU A 81 17.49 2.60 37.15
N CYS A 82 16.93 3.77 36.86
CA CYS A 82 15.96 3.94 35.77
C CYS A 82 16.59 3.59 34.41
N ALA A 83 17.76 4.14 34.08
CA ALA A 83 18.47 3.82 32.84
C ALA A 83 18.81 2.31 32.73
N GLU A 84 19.28 1.71 33.83
CA GLU A 84 19.55 0.27 33.93
C GLU A 84 18.30 -0.61 33.75
N VAL A 85 17.11 -0.12 34.12
CA VAL A 85 15.82 -0.79 33.87
C VAL A 85 15.40 -0.61 32.41
N ASP A 86 15.55 0.58 31.84
CA ASP A 86 15.22 0.85 30.43
C ASP A 86 16.11 0.07 29.46
N GLU A 87 17.42 -0.06 29.75
CA GLU A 87 18.33 -0.93 29.00
C GLU A 87 17.89 -2.40 29.05
N ARG A 88 17.55 -2.90 30.24
CA ARG A 88 17.06 -4.29 30.40
C ARG A 88 15.71 -4.50 29.72
N ASN A 89 14.81 -3.52 29.74
CA ASN A 89 13.54 -3.56 29.01
C ASN A 89 13.76 -3.58 27.49
N GLN A 90 14.70 -2.79 26.97
CA GLN A 90 15.07 -2.82 25.55
C GLN A 90 15.71 -4.14 25.14
N LEU A 91 16.58 -4.72 25.98
CA LEU A 91 17.18 -6.04 25.75
C LEU A 91 16.11 -7.15 25.77
N LEU A 92 15.21 -7.15 26.75
CA LEU A 92 14.10 -8.08 26.83
C LEU A 92 13.17 -7.98 25.60
N THR A 93 12.86 -6.75 25.16
CA THR A 93 12.04 -6.51 23.95
C THR A 93 12.71 -7.05 22.69
N LYS A 94 14.05 -6.89 22.55
CA LYS A 94 14.83 -7.48 21.45
C LYS A 94 14.77 -9.01 21.50
N ILE A 95 15.06 -9.61 22.66
CA ILE A 95 15.05 -11.07 22.86
C ILE A 95 13.66 -11.67 22.56
N ILE A 96 12.57 -11.01 22.97
CA ILE A 96 11.20 -11.44 22.64
C ILE A 96 10.99 -11.39 21.12
N GLY A 97 11.34 -10.28 20.46
CA GLY A 97 11.23 -10.16 19.01
C GLY A 97 12.05 -11.21 18.24
N ASP A 98 13.26 -11.49 18.70
CA ASP A 98 14.13 -12.53 18.14
C ASP A 98 13.52 -13.93 18.32
N VAL A 99 13.05 -14.27 19.52
CA VAL A 99 12.38 -15.55 19.82
C VAL A 99 11.12 -15.73 18.97
N GLU A 100 10.22 -14.75 18.93
CA GLU A 100 9.02 -14.82 18.08
C GLU A 100 9.40 -14.93 16.58
N SER A 101 10.52 -14.35 16.14
CA SER A 101 11.00 -14.49 14.76
C SER A 101 11.45 -15.92 14.46
N LEU A 102 12.16 -16.55 15.41
CA LEU A 102 12.61 -17.93 15.33
C LEU A 102 11.42 -18.90 15.37
N GLU A 103 10.43 -18.67 16.23
CA GLU A 103 9.19 -19.44 16.26
C GLU A 103 8.45 -19.39 14.91
N ARG A 104 8.30 -18.20 14.32
CA ARG A 104 7.69 -18.04 12.97
C ARG A 104 8.48 -18.78 11.89
N VAL A 105 9.81 -18.83 11.99
CA VAL A 105 10.67 -19.59 11.07
C VAL A 105 10.56 -21.11 11.29
N LEU A 106 10.50 -21.57 12.54
CA LEU A 106 10.27 -22.97 12.90
C LEU A 106 8.90 -23.45 12.42
N ASP A 107 7.85 -22.64 12.62
CA ASP A 107 6.49 -22.96 12.22
C ASP A 107 6.34 -22.98 10.69
N ARG A 108 7.03 -22.07 9.98
CA ARG A 108 7.09 -22.06 8.51
C ARG A 108 7.90 -23.24 7.96
N THR A 109 9.07 -23.55 8.52
CA THR A 109 9.88 -24.71 8.09
C THR A 109 9.16 -26.03 8.38
N ALA A 110 8.48 -26.17 9.53
CA ALA A 110 7.63 -27.33 9.83
C ALA A 110 6.48 -27.50 8.82
N LYS A 111 5.86 -26.41 8.36
CA LYS A 111 4.87 -26.43 7.26
C LYS A 111 5.51 -26.91 5.94
N MET A 112 6.67 -26.35 5.56
CA MET A 112 7.41 -26.80 4.36
C MET A 112 7.83 -28.28 4.45
N PHE A 113 8.27 -28.78 5.61
CA PHE A 113 8.63 -30.19 5.81
C PHE A 113 7.41 -31.12 5.66
N ARG A 114 6.25 -30.75 6.21
CA ARG A 114 5.01 -31.53 6.02
C ARG A 114 4.61 -31.57 4.54
N GLN A 115 4.67 -30.43 3.84
CA GLN A 115 4.39 -30.34 2.41
C GLN A 115 5.34 -31.23 1.59
N ALA A 116 6.66 -31.06 1.75
CA ALA A 116 7.67 -31.84 1.04
C ALA A 116 7.57 -33.35 1.34
N HIS A 117 7.13 -33.73 2.55
CA HIS A 117 6.86 -35.12 2.89
C HIS A 117 5.62 -35.67 2.15
N SER A 118 4.53 -34.90 2.05
CA SER A 118 3.37 -35.30 1.24
C SER A 118 3.67 -35.36 -0.26
N GLU A 119 4.46 -34.41 -0.79
CA GLU A 119 4.90 -34.41 -2.19
C GLU A 119 5.80 -35.62 -2.49
N ARG A 120 6.74 -35.94 -1.59
CA ARG A 120 7.53 -37.19 -1.66
C ARG A 120 6.63 -38.43 -1.66
N GLN A 121 5.62 -38.49 -0.80
CA GLN A 121 4.75 -39.67 -0.72
C GLN A 121 3.87 -39.82 -1.97
N GLU A 122 3.36 -38.73 -2.52
CA GLU A 122 2.68 -38.74 -3.82
C GLU A 122 3.62 -39.18 -4.96
N PHE A 123 4.87 -38.71 -4.98
CA PHE A 123 5.86 -39.14 -5.96
C PHE A 123 6.20 -40.62 -5.84
N ILE A 124 6.32 -41.16 -4.62
CA ILE A 124 6.52 -42.59 -4.38
C ILE A 124 5.33 -43.39 -4.95
N SER A 125 4.09 -43.01 -4.64
CA SER A 125 2.91 -43.71 -5.18
C SER A 125 2.76 -43.59 -6.70
N GLN A 126 3.21 -42.50 -7.32
CA GLN A 126 3.28 -42.36 -8.78
C GLN A 126 4.38 -43.25 -9.38
N TRP A 127 5.53 -43.36 -8.71
CA TRP A 127 6.62 -44.25 -9.12
C TRP A 127 6.24 -45.73 -8.98
N GLU A 128 5.63 -46.13 -7.86
CA GLU A 128 5.07 -47.48 -7.64
C GLU A 128 4.06 -47.86 -8.73
N GLY A 129 3.12 -46.95 -9.05
CA GLY A 129 2.18 -47.15 -10.16
C GLY A 129 2.86 -47.24 -11.53
N SER A 130 3.94 -46.49 -11.75
CA SER A 130 4.73 -46.55 -12.98
C SER A 130 5.50 -47.87 -13.11
N VAL A 131 6.03 -48.40 -12.00
CA VAL A 131 6.68 -49.72 -11.94
C VAL A 131 5.66 -50.85 -12.18
N GLN A 132 4.44 -50.74 -11.66
CA GLN A 132 3.35 -51.68 -11.95
C GLN A 132 2.99 -51.68 -13.46
N VAL A 133 2.89 -50.50 -14.08
CA VAL A 133 2.66 -50.37 -15.53
C VAL A 133 3.83 -50.91 -16.37
N LEU A 134 5.07 -50.78 -15.90
CA LEU A 134 6.23 -51.41 -16.53
C LEU A 134 6.16 -52.94 -16.44
N HIS A 135 5.92 -53.51 -15.26
CA HIS A 135 5.78 -54.96 -15.11
C HIS A 135 4.63 -55.54 -15.94
N GLN A 136 3.49 -54.83 -16.06
CA GLN A 136 2.39 -55.27 -16.92
C GLN A 136 2.79 -55.20 -18.41
N ARG A 137 3.50 -54.16 -18.85
CA ARG A 137 4.05 -54.09 -20.21
C ARG A 137 5.11 -55.16 -20.49
N ASP A 138 5.95 -55.49 -19.52
CA ASP A 138 6.91 -56.58 -19.66
C ASP A 138 6.19 -57.91 -19.83
N TYR A 139 5.13 -58.16 -19.06
CA TYR A 139 4.27 -59.33 -19.22
C TYR A 139 3.60 -59.37 -20.61
N ASP A 140 3.01 -58.26 -21.05
CA ASP A 140 2.41 -58.12 -22.38
C ASP A 140 3.45 -58.41 -23.48
N ILE A 141 4.67 -57.87 -23.37
CA ILE A 141 5.76 -58.11 -24.32
C ILE A 141 6.14 -59.60 -24.35
N HIS A 142 6.26 -60.26 -23.19
CA HIS A 142 6.54 -61.70 -23.14
C HIS A 142 5.42 -62.52 -23.80
N SER A 143 4.15 -62.17 -23.57
CA SER A 143 3.01 -62.80 -24.25
C SER A 143 3.07 -62.62 -25.77
N ARG A 144 3.24 -61.39 -26.27
CA ARG A 144 3.35 -61.12 -27.72
C ARG A 144 4.59 -61.77 -28.35
N VAL A 145 5.68 -61.94 -27.61
CA VAL A 145 6.86 -62.72 -28.06
C VAL A 145 6.53 -64.22 -28.16
N GLN A 146 5.74 -64.78 -27.25
CA GLN A 146 5.24 -66.15 -27.36
C GLN A 146 4.31 -66.32 -28.57
N GLU A 147 3.34 -65.43 -28.78
CA GLU A 147 2.48 -65.42 -29.98
C GLU A 147 3.31 -65.39 -31.28
N ILE A 148 4.29 -64.49 -31.38
CA ILE A 148 5.21 -64.40 -32.53
C ILE A 148 5.98 -65.71 -32.71
N SER A 149 6.34 -66.41 -31.64
CA SER A 149 7.02 -67.72 -31.72
C SER A 149 6.11 -68.83 -32.25
N MET A 150 4.82 -68.84 -31.87
CA MET A 150 3.81 -69.79 -32.34
C MET A 150 3.48 -69.54 -33.82
N LEU A 151 3.20 -68.29 -34.20
CA LEU A 151 2.95 -67.89 -35.59
C LEU A 151 4.14 -68.22 -36.50
N ARG A 152 5.38 -68.07 -36.02
CA ARG A 152 6.58 -68.52 -36.74
C ARG A 152 6.67 -70.05 -36.88
N ALA A 153 6.14 -70.82 -35.93
CA ALA A 153 6.07 -72.28 -36.04
C ALA A 153 5.00 -72.73 -37.04
N GLU A 154 3.82 -72.10 -37.04
CA GLU A 154 2.77 -72.34 -38.03
C GLU A 154 3.20 -71.94 -39.44
N ALA A 155 3.85 -70.79 -39.60
CA ALA A 155 4.39 -70.36 -40.89
C ALA A 155 5.38 -71.38 -41.46
N ARG A 156 6.24 -71.98 -40.61
CA ARG A 156 7.12 -73.09 -41.03
C ARG A 156 6.34 -74.34 -41.44
N LYS A 157 5.30 -74.75 -40.70
CA LYS A 157 4.43 -75.88 -41.08
C LYS A 157 3.76 -75.64 -42.44
N LYS A 158 3.16 -74.45 -42.65
CA LYS A 158 2.49 -74.08 -43.92
C LYS A 158 3.48 -73.99 -45.09
N LEU A 159 4.70 -73.51 -44.86
CA LEU A 159 5.75 -73.49 -45.88
C LEU A 159 6.19 -74.90 -46.30
N GLU A 160 6.27 -75.85 -45.37
CA GLU A 160 6.65 -77.24 -45.73
C GLU A 160 5.50 -77.97 -46.45
N ILE A 161 4.25 -77.78 -46.04
CA ILE A 161 3.07 -78.28 -46.78
C ILE A 161 3.05 -77.73 -48.22
N LEU A 162 3.32 -76.42 -48.41
CA LEU A 162 3.45 -75.83 -49.75
C LEU A 162 4.65 -76.39 -50.54
N ARG A 163 5.72 -76.81 -49.86
CA ARG A 163 6.88 -77.47 -50.48
C ARG A 163 6.54 -78.89 -50.94
N GLU A 164 5.78 -79.63 -50.14
CA GLU A 164 5.28 -80.98 -50.46
C GLU A 164 4.28 -80.92 -51.62
N GLN A 165 3.28 -80.05 -51.56
CA GLN A 165 2.34 -79.79 -52.65
C GLN A 165 3.06 -79.35 -53.94
N GLY A 166 4.08 -78.48 -53.82
CA GLY A 166 4.91 -78.07 -54.94
C GLY A 166 5.78 -79.20 -55.53
N GLN A 167 6.19 -80.19 -54.72
CA GLN A 167 6.86 -81.40 -55.21
C GLN A 167 5.86 -82.33 -55.91
N PHE A 168 4.72 -82.60 -55.30
CA PHE A 168 3.64 -83.40 -55.87
C PHE A 168 3.19 -82.85 -57.24
N PHE A 169 2.93 -81.55 -57.35
CA PHE A 169 2.57 -80.91 -58.61
C PHE A 169 3.66 -81.06 -59.69
N ARG A 170 4.95 -80.96 -59.34
CA ARG A 170 6.04 -81.21 -60.29
C ARG A 170 6.11 -82.67 -60.74
N ASN A 171 5.79 -83.62 -59.86
CA ASN A 171 5.74 -85.04 -60.19
C ASN A 171 4.57 -85.31 -61.15
N GLU A 172 3.36 -84.79 -60.87
CA GLU A 172 2.21 -84.93 -61.77
C GLU A 172 2.41 -84.23 -63.11
N VAL A 173 3.05 -83.06 -63.15
CA VAL A 173 3.42 -82.39 -64.42
C VAL A 173 4.42 -83.22 -65.24
N ASN A 174 5.25 -84.04 -64.60
CA ASN A 174 6.16 -84.95 -65.32
C ASN A 174 5.46 -86.25 -65.75
N ASN A 175 4.59 -86.81 -64.90
CA ASN A 175 3.71 -87.95 -65.20
C ASN A 175 2.82 -87.66 -66.43
N ASN A 176 2.21 -86.46 -66.48
CA ASN A 176 1.41 -86.02 -67.62
C ASN A 176 2.25 -85.88 -68.91
N LYS A 177 3.49 -85.38 -68.85
CA LYS A 177 4.38 -85.36 -70.02
C LYS A 177 4.78 -86.76 -70.50
N GLU A 178 4.95 -87.70 -69.56
CA GLU A 178 5.27 -89.09 -69.92
C GLU A 178 4.07 -89.78 -70.57
N THR A 179 2.86 -89.60 -70.05
CA THR A 179 1.65 -90.13 -70.68
C THR A 179 1.33 -89.45 -72.01
N GLU A 180 1.53 -88.13 -72.15
CA GLU A 180 1.48 -87.43 -73.45
C GLU A 180 2.49 -88.02 -74.45
N ALA A 181 3.73 -88.31 -74.02
CA ALA A 181 4.74 -88.93 -74.87
C ALA A 181 4.35 -90.36 -75.29
N GLN A 182 3.82 -91.17 -74.37
CA GLN A 182 3.29 -92.51 -74.67
C GLN A 182 2.12 -92.46 -75.64
N ILE A 183 1.15 -91.55 -75.43
CA ILE A 183 0.03 -91.29 -76.35
C ILE A 183 0.55 -90.93 -77.73
N SER A 184 1.54 -90.02 -77.83
CA SER A 184 2.12 -89.62 -79.13
C SER A 184 2.77 -90.78 -79.88
N LEU A 185 3.36 -91.74 -79.15
CA LEU A 185 3.99 -92.94 -79.71
C LEU A 185 2.92 -93.92 -80.21
N ILE A 186 1.86 -94.13 -79.44
CA ILE A 186 0.69 -94.94 -79.83
C ILE A 186 -0.03 -94.31 -81.04
N THR A 187 -0.20 -92.99 -81.07
CA THR A 187 -0.80 -92.29 -82.25
C THR A 187 0.06 -92.51 -83.50
N ARG A 188 1.39 -92.45 -83.39
CA ARG A 188 2.30 -92.75 -84.53
C ARG A 188 2.21 -94.20 -85.00
N SER A 189 2.03 -95.18 -84.11
CA SER A 189 1.85 -96.58 -84.52
C SER A 189 0.46 -96.82 -85.13
N ALA A 190 -0.59 -96.17 -84.62
CA ALA A 190 -1.94 -96.24 -85.19
C ALA A 190 -2.03 -95.59 -86.59
N ILE A 191 -1.28 -94.50 -86.84
CA ILE A 191 -1.15 -93.91 -88.18
C ILE A 191 -0.48 -94.93 -89.14
N ARG A 192 0.68 -95.49 -88.76
CA ARG A 192 1.36 -96.51 -89.59
C ARG A 192 0.46 -97.70 -89.94
N LEU A 193 -0.22 -98.28 -88.94
CA LEU A 193 -1.15 -99.39 -89.16
C LEU A 193 -2.32 -99.03 -90.10
N ARG A 194 -2.73 -97.76 -90.12
CA ARG A 194 -3.76 -97.25 -91.03
C ARG A 194 -3.22 -97.04 -92.45
N ASP A 195 -1.98 -96.57 -92.57
CA ASP A 195 -1.29 -96.45 -93.86
C ASP A 195 -1.04 -97.84 -94.47
N ASP A 196 -0.50 -98.78 -93.68
CA ASP A 196 -0.30 -100.19 -94.03
C ASP A 196 -1.62 -100.83 -94.52
N TYR A 197 -2.71 -100.65 -93.76
CA TYR A 197 -4.05 -101.12 -94.14
C TYR A 197 -4.56 -100.49 -95.45
N SER A 198 -4.27 -99.20 -95.69
CA SER A 198 -4.64 -98.54 -96.94
C SER A 198 -3.87 -99.08 -98.15
N THR A 199 -2.57 -99.41 -97.99
CA THR A 199 -1.79 -100.03 -99.07
C THR A 199 -2.27 -101.45 -99.37
N LEU A 200 -2.63 -102.23 -98.34
CA LEU A 200 -3.25 -103.54 -98.50
C LEU A 200 -4.59 -103.45 -99.27
N LEU A 201 -5.46 -102.49 -98.96
CA LEU A 201 -6.69 -102.27 -99.72
C LEU A 201 -6.42 -101.97 -101.20
N ASN A 202 -5.45 -101.09 -101.50
CA ASN A 202 -5.09 -100.78 -102.89
C ASN A 202 -4.63 -102.04 -103.64
N THR A 203 -3.81 -102.91 -103.03
CA THR A 203 -3.39 -104.17 -103.66
C THR A 203 -4.54 -105.16 -103.87
N ILE A 204 -5.59 -105.11 -103.03
CA ILE A 204 -6.81 -105.92 -103.22
C ILE A 204 -7.61 -105.40 -104.43
N ASP A 205 -7.74 -104.09 -104.59
CA ASP A 205 -8.44 -103.48 -105.75
C ASP A 205 -7.68 -103.71 -107.07
N GLU A 206 -6.35 -103.69 -107.05
CA GLU A 206 -5.49 -104.07 -108.18
C GLU A 206 -5.71 -105.54 -108.58
N LEU A 207 -5.57 -106.48 -107.64
CA LEU A 207 -5.81 -107.91 -107.89
C LEU A 207 -7.24 -108.21 -108.34
N THR A 208 -8.23 -107.50 -107.80
CA THR A 208 -9.64 -107.62 -108.21
C THR A 208 -9.84 -107.14 -109.65
N SER A 209 -9.12 -106.08 -110.05
CA SER A 209 -9.13 -105.57 -111.41
C SER A 209 -8.49 -106.55 -112.40
N GLU A 210 -7.35 -107.16 -112.04
CA GLU A 210 -6.72 -108.24 -112.84
C GLU A 210 -7.66 -109.44 -113.01
N LEU A 211 -8.26 -109.93 -111.93
CA LEU A 211 -9.21 -111.04 -111.95
C LEU A 211 -10.42 -110.72 -112.87
N GLY A 212 -10.90 -109.47 -112.82
CA GLY A 212 -11.91 -108.95 -113.73
C GLY A 212 -11.50 -108.94 -115.20
N THR A 213 -10.21 -108.71 -115.54
CA THR A 213 -9.74 -108.86 -116.94
C THR A 213 -9.68 -110.32 -117.38
N MET A 214 -9.24 -111.23 -116.50
CA MET A 214 -9.12 -112.67 -116.79
C MET A 214 -10.49 -113.35 -116.97
N GLN A 215 -11.53 -112.87 -116.27
CA GLN A 215 -12.91 -113.31 -116.53
C GLN A 215 -13.42 -112.86 -117.92
N ARG A 216 -13.07 -111.66 -118.38
CA ARG A 216 -13.46 -111.15 -119.72
C ARG A 216 -12.79 -111.92 -120.86
N THR A 217 -11.51 -112.28 -120.71
CA THR A 217 -10.81 -113.10 -121.72
C THR A 217 -11.35 -114.54 -121.75
N LEU A 218 -11.63 -115.13 -120.58
CA LEU A 218 -12.21 -116.47 -120.49
C LEU A 218 -13.61 -116.54 -121.13
N THR A 219 -14.50 -115.59 -120.83
CA THR A 219 -15.84 -115.54 -121.44
C THR A 219 -15.80 -115.34 -122.96
N GLY A 220 -14.87 -114.51 -123.46
CA GLY A 220 -14.65 -114.34 -124.91
C GLY A 220 -14.24 -115.63 -125.62
N THR A 221 -13.33 -116.41 -125.03
CA THR A 221 -12.88 -117.69 -125.62
C THR A 221 -13.98 -118.77 -125.59
N ALA A 222 -14.78 -118.83 -124.51
CA ALA A 222 -15.93 -119.73 -124.41
C ALA A 222 -16.98 -119.46 -125.52
N LEU A 223 -17.28 -118.18 -125.78
CA LEU A 223 -18.27 -117.78 -126.79
C LEU A 223 -17.80 -118.13 -128.22
N HIS A 224 -16.49 -118.00 -128.52
CA HIS A 224 -15.93 -118.48 -129.79
C HIS A 224 -16.09 -120.00 -129.96
N LEU A 225 -15.86 -120.78 -128.90
CA LEU A 225 -15.94 -122.24 -128.93
C LEU A 225 -17.40 -122.73 -129.14
N GLU A 226 -18.37 -122.05 -128.57
CA GLU A 226 -19.79 -122.37 -128.76
C GLU A 226 -20.28 -122.09 -130.19
N ASN A 227 -19.81 -121.00 -130.81
CA ASN A 227 -20.09 -120.73 -132.23
C ASN A 227 -19.55 -121.82 -133.18
N GLN A 228 -18.38 -122.40 -132.88
CA GLN A 228 -17.84 -123.54 -133.64
C GLN A 228 -18.71 -124.80 -133.48
N ARG A 229 -19.22 -125.07 -132.28
CA ARG A 229 -20.15 -126.20 -132.01
C ARG A 229 -21.45 -126.06 -132.80
N GLN A 230 -22.02 -124.86 -132.87
CA GLN A 230 -23.26 -124.62 -133.64
C GLN A 230 -23.08 -124.91 -135.14
N ARG A 231 -21.98 -124.44 -135.76
CA ARG A 231 -21.65 -124.76 -137.16
C ARG A 231 -21.60 -126.27 -137.44
N LYS A 232 -20.97 -127.04 -136.55
CA LYS A 232 -20.89 -128.51 -136.68
C LYS A 232 -22.27 -129.19 -136.60
N LYS A 233 -23.20 -128.62 -135.84
CA LYS A 233 -24.56 -129.14 -135.65
C LYS A 233 -25.44 -129.01 -136.91
N VAL A 234 -25.28 -127.92 -137.68
CA VAL A 234 -26.04 -127.70 -138.94
C VAL A 234 -25.66 -128.74 -140.00
N LEU A 235 -24.37 -128.99 -140.20
CA LEU A 235 -23.86 -129.96 -141.21
C LEU A 235 -24.24 -131.42 -140.90
N ALA A 236 -24.55 -131.76 -139.64
CA ALA A 236 -25.02 -133.08 -139.27
C ALA A 236 -26.47 -133.33 -139.76
N ASN A 237 -27.35 -132.34 -139.62
CA ASN A 237 -28.77 -132.46 -139.99
C ASN A 237 -28.96 -132.67 -141.51
N ASP A 238 -28.14 -132.02 -142.34
CA ASP A 238 -28.25 -132.08 -143.81
C ASP A 238 -27.94 -133.48 -144.38
N ASN A 239 -27.09 -134.26 -143.69
CA ASN A 239 -26.85 -135.66 -144.02
C ASN A 239 -28.05 -136.57 -143.65
N VAL A 240 -28.71 -136.29 -142.53
CA VAL A 240 -29.88 -137.07 -142.08
C VAL A 240 -31.05 -136.93 -143.06
N ALA A 241 -31.27 -135.73 -143.61
CA ALA A 241 -32.30 -135.48 -144.62
C ALA A 241 -32.14 -136.38 -145.87
N LYS A 242 -30.92 -136.47 -146.41
CA LYS A 242 -30.62 -137.32 -147.59
C LYS A 242 -30.72 -138.82 -147.31
N HIS A 243 -30.41 -139.25 -146.08
CA HIS A 243 -30.53 -140.64 -145.66
C HIS A 243 -31.98 -141.13 -145.56
N ASN A 244 -32.92 -140.25 -145.18
CA ASN A 244 -34.32 -140.63 -145.01
C ASN A 244 -35.05 -140.85 -146.34
N HIS A 245 -34.76 -140.02 -147.37
CA HIS A 245 -35.40 -140.13 -148.68
C HIS A 245 -35.14 -141.48 -149.39
N ILE A 246 -34.02 -142.14 -149.08
CA ILE A 246 -33.70 -143.48 -149.61
C ILE A 246 -34.55 -144.58 -148.94
N LYS A 247 -34.98 -144.39 -147.67
CA LYS A 247 -35.79 -145.38 -146.95
C LYS A 247 -37.23 -145.47 -147.45
N GLU A 248 -37.84 -144.32 -147.76
CA GLU A 248 -39.23 -144.23 -148.23
C GLU A 248 -39.46 -145.08 -149.49
N LEU A 249 -38.47 -145.14 -150.39
CA LEU A 249 -38.53 -145.96 -151.62
C LEU A 249 -38.43 -147.48 -151.35
N VAL A 250 -37.80 -147.90 -150.25
CA VAL A 250 -37.68 -149.32 -149.88
C VAL A 250 -38.98 -149.85 -149.28
N GLU A 251 -39.66 -149.06 -148.44
CA GLU A 251 -40.92 -149.50 -147.79
C GLU A 251 -42.05 -149.79 -148.79
N VAL A 252 -42.07 -149.12 -149.94
CA VAL A 252 -43.07 -149.37 -151.01
C VAL A 252 -42.94 -150.79 -151.58
N VAL A 253 -41.73 -151.37 -151.57
CA VAL A 253 -41.47 -152.75 -152.02
C VAL A 253 -41.77 -153.79 -150.93
N GLN A 254 -41.77 -153.40 -149.66
CA GLN A 254 -42.09 -154.28 -148.53
C GLN A 254 -43.58 -154.66 -148.53
N ARG A 255 -44.46 -153.66 -148.68
CA ARG A 255 -45.93 -153.78 -148.51
C ARG A 255 -46.62 -154.66 -149.57
N THR A 256 -45.93 -155.04 -150.65
CA THR A 256 -46.47 -155.96 -151.68
C THR A 256 -46.21 -157.43 -151.38
N LYS A 257 -45.31 -157.77 -150.43
CA LYS A 257 -44.99 -159.17 -150.07
C LYS A 257 -45.83 -159.71 -148.91
N GLU A 258 -46.25 -158.85 -147.99
CA GLU A 258 -46.95 -159.25 -146.76
C GLU A 258 -48.39 -159.73 -147.02
N ARG A 259 -48.97 -159.42 -148.19
CA ARG A 259 -50.34 -159.79 -148.60
C ARG A 259 -50.51 -161.26 -149.03
N LEU A 260 -49.50 -162.12 -148.84
CA LEU A 260 -49.48 -163.51 -149.34
C LEU A 260 -49.40 -164.59 -148.24
N ALA A 261 -49.30 -164.22 -146.95
CA ALA A 261 -48.69 -165.10 -145.94
C ALA A 261 -49.62 -165.77 -144.91
N GLN A 262 -50.87 -165.33 -144.71
CA GLN A 262 -51.72 -165.83 -143.60
C GLN A 262 -53.19 -166.06 -143.99
N VAL A 263 -53.47 -167.29 -144.43
CA VAL A 263 -54.80 -167.93 -144.57
C VAL A 263 -54.59 -169.42 -144.19
N THR A 264 -55.63 -170.10 -143.68
CA THR A 264 -55.70 -171.47 -143.08
C THR A 264 -55.08 -171.61 -141.68
N ASP A 265 -55.63 -172.34 -140.68
CA ASP A 265 -56.86 -173.16 -140.45
C ASP A 265 -56.99 -173.39 -138.89
N ARG A 266 -57.98 -173.96 -138.17
CA ARG A 266 -59.42 -174.42 -138.21
C ARG A 266 -59.76 -174.94 -136.76
N THR A 267 -60.96 -175.25 -136.21
CA THR A 267 -62.43 -174.99 -136.36
C THR A 267 -63.13 -175.53 -135.06
N MET A 268 -64.45 -175.83 -135.07
CA MET A 268 -65.24 -176.61 -134.07
C MET A 268 -65.76 -175.82 -132.84
N SER A 269 -66.91 -176.14 -132.21
CA SER A 269 -68.16 -176.83 -132.63
C SER A 269 -69.27 -176.60 -131.57
N ALA A 270 -70.56 -176.75 -131.89
CA ALA A 270 -71.69 -176.47 -130.98
C ALA A 270 -72.98 -177.28 -131.26
N ALA A 271 -73.30 -178.32 -130.47
CA ALA A 271 -74.57 -179.06 -130.61
C ALA A 271 -75.14 -179.79 -129.35
N GLU A 272 -74.35 -180.18 -128.35
CA GLU A 272 -74.73 -181.32 -127.47
C GLU A 272 -74.97 -181.04 -125.96
N ARG A 273 -75.09 -179.78 -125.49
CA ARG A 273 -75.18 -179.49 -124.02
C ARG A 273 -76.36 -178.66 -123.53
N ALA A 274 -77.41 -178.48 -124.33
CA ALA A 274 -78.61 -177.75 -123.90
C ALA A 274 -79.35 -178.39 -122.71
N GLN A 275 -79.33 -179.74 -122.58
CA GLN A 275 -80.08 -180.46 -121.53
C GLN A 275 -79.47 -180.39 -120.12
N HIS A 276 -78.24 -179.90 -119.94
CA HIS A 276 -77.61 -179.82 -118.60
C HIS A 276 -77.93 -178.50 -117.85
N LEU A 277 -78.60 -177.54 -118.50
CA LEU A 277 -78.88 -176.22 -117.93
C LEU A 277 -80.12 -176.20 -117.01
N GLU A 278 -81.01 -177.19 -117.12
CA GLU A 278 -82.34 -177.14 -116.48
C GLU A 278 -82.39 -177.73 -115.06
N GLU A 279 -81.36 -178.48 -114.65
CA GLU A 279 -81.20 -178.97 -113.26
C GLU A 279 -80.47 -177.97 -112.35
N MET A 280 -79.56 -177.13 -112.89
CA MET A 280 -78.83 -176.14 -112.10
C MET A 280 -79.72 -175.04 -111.52
N ILE A 281 -80.71 -174.55 -112.27
CA ILE A 281 -81.52 -173.37 -111.91
C ILE A 281 -82.27 -173.58 -110.58
N LYS A 282 -82.78 -174.79 -110.33
CA LYS A 282 -83.51 -175.17 -109.10
C LYS A 282 -82.64 -175.22 -107.83
N CYS A 283 -81.33 -175.05 -107.94
CA CYS A 283 -80.42 -174.98 -106.81
C CYS A 283 -80.19 -173.54 -106.34
N GLU A 284 -80.05 -172.57 -107.25
CA GLU A 284 -79.67 -171.19 -106.88
C GLU A 284 -80.82 -170.32 -106.36
N GLU A 285 -82.09 -170.64 -106.71
CA GLU A 285 -83.25 -169.93 -106.16
C GLU A 285 -83.28 -169.95 -104.62
N LYS A 286 -82.81 -171.04 -104.00
CA LYS A 286 -82.76 -171.21 -102.54
C LYS A 286 -81.68 -170.37 -101.85
N THR A 287 -80.67 -169.91 -102.57
CA THR A 287 -79.60 -169.07 -102.01
C THR A 287 -79.98 -167.58 -101.90
N ILE A 288 -81.01 -167.13 -102.60
CA ILE A 288 -81.41 -165.72 -102.64
C ILE A 288 -82.18 -165.30 -101.37
N ASP A 289 -83.10 -166.13 -100.87
CA ASP A 289 -83.94 -165.82 -99.71
C ASP A 289 -83.13 -165.55 -98.42
N ILE A 290 -81.98 -166.20 -98.25
CA ILE A 290 -81.12 -166.06 -97.07
C ILE A 290 -80.52 -164.63 -97.00
N LEU A 291 -80.07 -164.10 -98.14
CA LEU A 291 -79.43 -162.78 -98.24
C LEU A 291 -80.40 -161.62 -97.96
N LEU A 292 -81.70 -161.81 -98.23
CA LEU A 292 -82.77 -160.85 -97.92
C LEU A 292 -83.11 -160.76 -96.42
N GLN A 293 -82.62 -161.71 -95.61
CA GLN A 293 -82.89 -161.73 -94.16
C GLN A 293 -81.79 -161.04 -93.34
N ASP A 294 -80.54 -161.06 -93.79
CA ASP A 294 -79.42 -160.40 -93.08
C ASP A 294 -79.30 -158.90 -93.35
N THR A 295 -79.68 -158.45 -94.56
CA THR A 295 -79.73 -157.01 -94.90
C THR A 295 -80.61 -156.20 -93.94
N ARG A 296 -81.73 -156.77 -93.48
CA ARG A 296 -82.64 -156.13 -92.51
C ARG A 296 -82.04 -155.99 -91.10
N LYS A 297 -81.09 -156.84 -90.71
CA LYS A 297 -80.42 -156.78 -89.39
C LYS A 297 -79.36 -155.69 -89.31
N LEU A 298 -78.91 -155.18 -90.46
CA LEU A 298 -77.87 -154.15 -90.58
C LEU A 298 -78.46 -152.73 -90.52
N SER A 299 -79.65 -152.50 -91.11
CA SER A 299 -80.33 -151.19 -91.07
C SER A 299 -80.64 -150.72 -89.65
N ASP A 300 -81.15 -151.61 -88.80
CA ASP A 300 -81.58 -151.29 -87.44
C ASP A 300 -80.43 -150.88 -86.51
N LYS A 301 -79.22 -151.38 -86.78
CA LYS A 301 -78.00 -150.98 -86.06
C LYS A 301 -77.55 -149.57 -86.47
N LEU A 302 -77.58 -149.30 -87.77
CA LEU A 302 -77.12 -148.05 -88.37
C LEU A 302 -77.94 -146.85 -87.85
N PHE A 303 -79.26 -147.01 -87.71
CA PHE A 303 -80.15 -145.99 -87.16
C PHE A 303 -79.78 -145.60 -85.71
N LYS A 304 -79.50 -146.58 -84.85
CA LYS A 304 -79.15 -146.33 -83.43
C LYS A 304 -77.84 -145.55 -83.29
N THR A 305 -76.79 -145.99 -83.99
CA THR A 305 -75.50 -145.28 -83.99
C THR A 305 -75.60 -143.85 -84.54
N GLN A 306 -76.51 -143.60 -85.49
CA GLN A 306 -76.73 -142.26 -86.03
C GLN A 306 -77.39 -141.32 -85.01
N GLN A 307 -78.27 -141.84 -84.14
CA GLN A 307 -78.92 -141.07 -83.09
C GLN A 307 -77.95 -140.70 -81.96
N GLU A 308 -77.16 -141.66 -81.48
CA GLU A 308 -76.10 -141.44 -80.47
C GLU A 308 -75.09 -140.36 -80.92
N LEU A 309 -74.65 -140.42 -82.19
CA LEU A 309 -73.75 -139.45 -82.80
C LEU A 309 -74.37 -138.03 -82.88
N SER A 310 -75.71 -137.93 -82.98
CA SER A 310 -76.41 -136.65 -83.02
C SER A 310 -76.50 -135.94 -81.66
N ASP A 311 -76.47 -136.68 -80.55
CA ASP A 311 -76.52 -136.10 -79.20
C ASP A 311 -75.13 -135.70 -78.69
N LEU A 312 -74.08 -136.46 -79.03
CA LEU A 312 -72.69 -136.08 -78.75
C LEU A 312 -72.30 -134.74 -79.40
N LYS A 313 -72.77 -134.46 -80.63
CA LYS A 313 -72.53 -133.19 -81.32
C LYS A 313 -73.13 -131.97 -80.60
N LYS A 314 -74.27 -132.13 -79.93
CA LYS A 314 -74.89 -131.03 -79.16
C LYS A 314 -74.06 -130.69 -77.92
N GLN A 315 -73.43 -131.71 -77.30
CA GLN A 315 -72.51 -131.52 -76.18
C GLN A 315 -71.20 -130.86 -76.63
N GLU A 316 -70.68 -131.24 -77.80
CA GLU A 316 -69.53 -130.59 -78.45
C GLU A 316 -69.81 -129.09 -78.71
N GLU A 317 -70.95 -128.75 -79.32
CA GLU A 317 -71.34 -127.36 -79.56
C GLU A 317 -71.51 -126.56 -78.26
N GLN A 318 -72.10 -127.14 -77.21
CA GLN A 318 -72.29 -126.47 -75.93
C GLN A 318 -70.94 -126.17 -75.24
N HIS A 319 -70.03 -127.14 -75.16
CA HIS A 319 -68.68 -126.88 -74.64
C HIS A 319 -67.90 -125.87 -75.49
N HIS A 320 -68.13 -125.83 -76.81
CA HIS A 320 -67.54 -124.82 -77.69
C HIS A 320 -68.06 -123.39 -77.44
N ILE A 321 -69.22 -123.22 -76.81
CA ILE A 321 -69.73 -121.92 -76.34
C ILE A 321 -69.11 -121.56 -75.00
N GLU A 322 -69.05 -122.51 -74.07
CA GLU A 322 -68.43 -122.35 -72.74
C GLU A 322 -66.94 -121.95 -72.85
N ILE A 323 -66.17 -122.61 -73.72
CA ILE A 323 -64.76 -122.28 -73.99
C ILE A 323 -64.62 -120.84 -74.49
N ARG A 324 -65.46 -120.41 -75.45
CA ARG A 324 -65.42 -119.03 -75.98
C ARG A 324 -65.79 -117.98 -74.93
N GLY A 325 -66.68 -118.32 -73.99
CA GLY A 325 -66.96 -117.49 -72.81
C GLY A 325 -65.69 -117.28 -71.97
N LEU A 326 -65.07 -118.37 -71.54
CA LEU A 326 -63.86 -118.36 -70.71
C LEU A 326 -62.66 -117.69 -71.40
N GLU A 327 -62.51 -117.83 -72.73
CA GLU A 327 -61.49 -117.12 -73.51
C GLU A 327 -61.72 -115.61 -73.52
N SER A 328 -62.98 -115.16 -73.59
CA SER A 328 -63.31 -113.73 -73.51
C SER A 328 -63.05 -113.15 -72.11
N GLU A 329 -63.41 -113.87 -71.05
CA GLU A 329 -63.13 -113.49 -69.66
C GLU A 329 -61.63 -113.42 -69.38
N LYS A 330 -60.87 -114.42 -69.83
CA LYS A 330 -59.40 -114.44 -69.79
C LYS A 330 -58.79 -113.22 -70.48
N SER A 331 -59.32 -112.80 -71.62
CA SER A 331 -58.87 -111.59 -72.33
C SER A 331 -59.13 -110.32 -71.52
N VAL A 332 -60.31 -110.19 -70.91
CA VAL A 332 -60.65 -109.07 -70.01
C VAL A 332 -59.72 -109.02 -68.80
N VAL A 333 -59.48 -110.15 -68.12
CA VAL A 333 -58.57 -110.25 -66.97
C VAL A 333 -57.13 -109.89 -67.35
N LEU A 334 -56.62 -110.37 -68.49
CA LEU A 334 -55.29 -109.97 -68.99
C LEU A 334 -55.20 -108.47 -69.27
N SER A 335 -56.25 -107.85 -69.83
CA SER A 335 -56.30 -106.39 -70.02
C SER A 335 -56.31 -105.61 -68.70
N HIS A 336 -56.87 -106.19 -67.64
CA HIS A 336 -56.87 -105.60 -66.30
C HIS A 336 -55.47 -105.71 -65.67
N ILE A 337 -54.82 -106.87 -65.77
CA ILE A 337 -53.43 -107.10 -65.31
C ILE A 337 -52.45 -106.13 -66.01
N GLN A 338 -52.56 -105.95 -67.33
CA GLN A 338 -51.71 -104.99 -68.05
C GLN A 338 -51.95 -103.53 -67.63
N ARG A 339 -53.19 -103.19 -67.24
CA ARG A 339 -53.52 -101.84 -66.75
C ARG A 339 -52.97 -101.60 -65.34
N THR A 340 -53.09 -102.57 -64.43
CA THR A 340 -52.53 -102.46 -63.07
C THR A 340 -51.01 -102.54 -63.07
N GLN A 341 -50.38 -103.27 -63.99
CA GLN A 341 -48.92 -103.25 -64.19
C GLN A 341 -48.41 -101.86 -64.61
N LYS A 342 -49.11 -101.16 -65.52
CA LYS A 342 -48.75 -99.79 -65.93
C LYS A 342 -48.94 -98.78 -64.79
N GLU A 343 -50.03 -98.88 -64.04
CA GLU A 343 -50.27 -98.05 -62.86
C GLU A 343 -49.16 -98.25 -61.80
N LEU A 344 -48.75 -99.51 -61.57
CA LEU A 344 -47.67 -99.84 -60.64
C LEU A 344 -46.28 -99.37 -61.13
N GLN A 345 -46.05 -99.28 -62.44
CA GLN A 345 -44.85 -98.64 -62.99
C GLN A 345 -44.87 -97.12 -62.74
N TYR A 346 -45.99 -96.45 -63.05
CA TYR A 346 -46.15 -95.02 -62.83
C TYR A 346 -46.02 -94.62 -61.35
N GLN A 347 -46.58 -95.41 -60.43
CA GLN A 347 -46.42 -95.17 -58.99
C GLN A 347 -44.98 -95.39 -58.50
N ARG A 348 -44.20 -96.31 -59.11
CA ARG A 348 -42.76 -96.44 -58.83
C ARG A 348 -41.97 -95.23 -59.31
N GLU A 349 -42.29 -94.67 -60.47
CA GLU A 349 -41.67 -93.44 -60.97
C GLU A 349 -41.98 -92.25 -60.05
N ILE A 350 -43.21 -92.13 -59.53
CA ILE A 350 -43.57 -91.12 -58.53
C ILE A 350 -42.75 -91.33 -57.24
N ILE A 351 -42.65 -92.56 -56.74
CA ILE A 351 -41.88 -92.88 -55.52
C ILE A 351 -40.41 -92.49 -55.70
N TYR A 352 -39.73 -92.93 -56.76
CA TYR A 352 -38.33 -92.57 -57.02
C TYR A 352 -38.11 -91.06 -57.13
N ASN A 353 -39.02 -90.32 -57.78
CA ASN A 353 -38.94 -88.86 -57.84
C ASN A 353 -39.07 -88.22 -56.45
N LYS A 354 -39.92 -88.76 -55.56
CA LYS A 354 -40.07 -88.26 -54.19
C LYS A 354 -38.95 -88.70 -53.25
N GLU A 355 -38.36 -89.87 -53.45
CA GLU A 355 -37.13 -90.28 -52.77
C GLU A 355 -35.95 -89.37 -53.16
N PHE A 356 -35.83 -88.98 -54.43
CA PHE A 356 -34.81 -88.02 -54.88
C PHE A 356 -35.06 -86.60 -54.35
N GLU A 357 -36.30 -86.10 -54.38
CA GLU A 357 -36.66 -84.84 -53.72
C GLU A 357 -36.33 -84.86 -52.21
N ALA A 358 -36.61 -85.97 -51.53
CA ALA A 358 -36.27 -86.16 -50.11
C ALA A 358 -34.76 -86.10 -49.89
N GLN A 359 -33.95 -86.88 -50.63
CA GLN A 359 -32.48 -86.87 -50.51
C GLN A 359 -31.87 -85.48 -50.76
N MET A 360 -32.42 -84.71 -51.71
CA MET A 360 -31.99 -83.33 -51.96
C MET A 360 -32.34 -82.38 -50.81
N ILE A 361 -33.49 -82.58 -50.16
CA ILE A 361 -33.90 -81.83 -48.96
C ILE A 361 -33.06 -82.25 -47.75
N GLU A 362 -32.83 -83.54 -47.52
CA GLU A 362 -31.98 -84.08 -46.45
C GLU A 362 -30.54 -83.59 -46.57
N SER A 363 -29.97 -83.61 -47.77
CA SER A 363 -28.63 -83.07 -48.06
C SER A 363 -28.57 -81.57 -47.75
N ARG A 364 -29.60 -80.81 -48.12
CA ARG A 364 -29.69 -79.37 -47.85
C ARG A 364 -29.89 -79.06 -46.37
N ILE A 365 -30.67 -79.88 -45.65
CA ILE A 365 -30.82 -79.80 -44.19
C ILE A 365 -29.47 -80.10 -43.54
N GLY A 366 -28.79 -81.19 -43.91
CA GLY A 366 -27.49 -81.57 -43.36
C GLY A 366 -26.38 -80.54 -43.59
N HIS A 367 -26.48 -79.75 -44.67
CA HIS A 367 -25.61 -78.60 -44.89
C HIS A 367 -26.00 -77.40 -44.00
N LEU A 368 -27.30 -77.11 -43.83
CA LEU A 368 -27.80 -76.02 -42.98
C LEU A 368 -27.68 -76.27 -41.47
N THR A 369 -27.71 -77.52 -41.02
CA THR A 369 -27.39 -77.95 -39.64
C THR A 369 -25.89 -78.16 -39.43
N GLY A 370 -25.09 -78.05 -40.49
CA GLY A 370 -23.65 -78.32 -40.50
C GLY A 370 -23.28 -79.76 -40.17
N THR A 371 -24.20 -80.73 -40.20
CA THR A 371 -23.86 -82.16 -39.98
C THR A 371 -23.10 -82.77 -41.16
N GLY A 372 -22.97 -82.03 -42.26
CA GLY A 372 -22.10 -82.34 -43.41
C GLY A 372 -21.00 -81.28 -43.68
N GLN A 373 -20.51 -80.59 -42.65
CA GLN A 373 -19.24 -79.84 -42.72
C GLN A 373 -18.11 -80.72 -42.18
N ASP A 374 -16.89 -80.54 -42.68
CA ASP A 374 -15.72 -81.25 -42.16
C ASP A 374 -15.51 -80.91 -40.68
N ALA A 375 -15.22 -81.94 -39.87
CA ALA A 375 -15.07 -81.79 -38.43
C ALA A 375 -13.94 -80.80 -38.07
N GLU A 376 -12.88 -80.75 -38.89
CA GLU A 376 -11.77 -79.80 -38.75
C GLU A 376 -12.21 -78.34 -38.94
N GLU A 377 -13.15 -78.04 -39.87
CA GLU A 377 -13.69 -76.68 -40.02
C GLU A 377 -14.51 -76.27 -38.81
N LYS A 378 -15.29 -77.19 -38.23
CA LYS A 378 -16.05 -76.91 -37.01
C LYS A 378 -15.14 -76.67 -35.81
N GLU A 379 -14.16 -77.55 -35.59
CA GLU A 379 -13.19 -77.39 -34.50
C GLU A 379 -12.33 -76.12 -34.68
N ALA A 380 -12.01 -75.73 -35.92
CA ALA A 380 -11.33 -74.47 -36.22
C ALA A 380 -12.21 -73.24 -35.93
N ASN A 381 -13.50 -73.28 -36.25
CA ASN A 381 -14.43 -72.21 -35.93
C ASN A 381 -14.68 -72.08 -34.41
N GLU A 382 -14.82 -73.21 -33.70
CA GLU A 382 -14.96 -73.21 -32.23
C GLU A 382 -13.70 -72.65 -31.53
N LYS A 383 -12.50 -73.04 -31.98
CA LYS A 383 -11.24 -72.42 -31.54
C LYS A 383 -11.21 -70.92 -31.84
N LYS A 384 -11.66 -70.51 -33.03
CA LYS A 384 -11.69 -69.09 -33.42
C LYS A 384 -12.67 -68.27 -32.56
N ILE A 385 -13.79 -68.86 -32.13
CA ILE A 385 -14.71 -68.26 -31.17
C ILE A 385 -14.02 -68.11 -29.81
N ALA A 386 -13.40 -69.17 -29.28
CA ALA A 386 -12.69 -69.11 -28.00
C ALA A 386 -11.55 -68.07 -27.98
N GLU A 387 -10.76 -67.98 -29.05
CA GLU A 387 -9.73 -66.92 -29.22
C GLU A 387 -10.34 -65.51 -29.21
N LEU A 388 -11.51 -65.32 -29.85
CA LEU A 388 -12.19 -64.02 -29.88
C LEU A 388 -12.84 -63.67 -28.53
N GLU A 389 -13.31 -64.67 -27.77
CA GLU A 389 -13.81 -64.50 -26.40
C GLU A 389 -12.67 -64.16 -25.43
N GLU A 390 -11.51 -64.80 -25.54
CA GLU A 390 -10.32 -64.46 -24.74
C GLU A 390 -9.84 -63.03 -25.03
N VAL A 391 -9.74 -62.65 -26.31
CA VAL A 391 -9.41 -61.26 -26.71
C VAL A 391 -10.47 -60.26 -26.26
N LEU A 392 -11.76 -60.61 -26.29
CA LEU A 392 -12.84 -59.77 -25.75
C LEU A 392 -12.65 -59.55 -24.24
N ASN A 393 -12.35 -60.61 -23.49
CA ASN A 393 -12.09 -60.54 -22.05
C ASN A 393 -10.85 -59.71 -21.72
N GLU A 394 -9.74 -59.83 -22.49
CA GLU A 394 -8.60 -58.90 -22.39
C GLU A 394 -9.08 -57.45 -22.54
N LYS A 395 -9.88 -57.15 -23.57
CA LYS A 395 -10.27 -55.77 -23.88
C LYS A 395 -11.22 -55.21 -22.82
N MET A 396 -12.16 -56.01 -22.30
CA MET A 396 -12.98 -55.62 -21.15
C MET A 396 -12.13 -55.31 -19.92
N ALA A 397 -11.15 -56.17 -19.58
CA ALA A 397 -10.27 -55.92 -18.44
C ALA A 397 -9.44 -54.61 -18.60
N THR A 398 -8.95 -54.32 -19.81
CA THR A 398 -8.28 -53.03 -20.08
C THR A 398 -9.23 -51.83 -20.04
N PHE A 399 -10.48 -51.99 -20.47
CA PHE A 399 -11.52 -50.96 -20.41
C PHE A 399 -11.93 -50.64 -18.97
N ASP A 400 -12.11 -51.66 -18.13
CA ASP A 400 -12.44 -51.49 -16.71
C ASP A 400 -11.30 -50.80 -15.95
N LEU A 401 -10.05 -51.17 -16.24
CA LEU A 401 -8.86 -50.52 -15.69
C LEU A 401 -8.80 -49.02 -16.08
N LEU A 402 -9.03 -48.69 -17.35
CA LEU A 402 -9.05 -47.30 -17.83
C LEU A 402 -10.23 -46.51 -17.24
N THR A 403 -11.40 -47.13 -17.14
CA THR A 403 -12.59 -46.53 -16.51
C THR A 403 -12.34 -46.23 -15.03
N ALA A 404 -11.72 -47.15 -14.29
CA ALA A 404 -11.32 -46.95 -12.91
C ALA A 404 -10.23 -45.86 -12.76
N GLN A 405 -9.30 -45.73 -13.72
CA GLN A 405 -8.32 -44.64 -13.74
C GLN A 405 -8.99 -43.27 -13.99
N ASN A 406 -9.92 -43.20 -14.95
CA ASN A 406 -10.71 -41.98 -15.21
C ASN A 406 -11.52 -41.56 -13.98
N GLN A 407 -12.23 -42.48 -13.33
CA GLN A 407 -12.94 -42.19 -12.08
C GLN A 407 -12.01 -41.69 -10.97
N ARG A 408 -10.78 -42.21 -10.85
CA ARG A 408 -9.77 -41.69 -9.90
C ARG A 408 -9.33 -40.26 -10.25
N LEU A 409 -9.15 -39.94 -11.54
CA LEU A 409 -8.81 -38.60 -12.01
C LEU A 409 -9.95 -37.60 -11.80
N GLU A 410 -11.19 -37.97 -12.12
CA GLU A 410 -12.39 -37.17 -11.85
C GLU A 410 -12.55 -36.89 -10.35
N ASN A 411 -12.37 -37.91 -9.50
CA ASN A 411 -12.39 -37.74 -8.04
C ASN A 411 -11.26 -36.82 -7.54
N ARG A 412 -10.05 -36.91 -8.13
CA ARG A 412 -8.94 -35.99 -7.80
C ARG A 412 -9.26 -34.56 -8.26
N MET A 413 -9.82 -34.39 -9.45
CA MET A 413 -10.27 -33.09 -9.97
C MET A 413 -11.33 -32.47 -9.06
N GLN A 414 -12.39 -33.20 -8.70
CA GLN A 414 -13.43 -32.69 -7.79
C GLN A 414 -12.88 -32.30 -6.42
N ARG A 415 -11.91 -33.04 -5.87
CA ARG A 415 -11.22 -32.66 -4.62
C ARG A 415 -10.42 -31.38 -4.78
N LEU A 416 -9.68 -31.23 -5.88
CA LEU A 416 -8.91 -30.02 -6.18
C LEU A 416 -9.84 -28.80 -6.38
N THR A 417 -10.94 -28.94 -7.12
CA THR A 417 -11.94 -27.86 -7.29
C THR A 417 -12.55 -27.45 -5.95
N LYS A 418 -12.89 -28.41 -5.07
CA LYS A 418 -13.39 -28.12 -3.72
C LYS A 418 -12.34 -27.39 -2.87
N ALA A 419 -11.09 -27.86 -2.86
CA ALA A 419 -10.00 -27.20 -2.15
C ALA A 419 -9.72 -25.77 -2.67
N LEU A 420 -9.79 -25.57 -4.00
CA LEU A 420 -9.60 -24.26 -4.63
C LEU A 420 -10.75 -23.30 -4.28
N SER A 421 -12.01 -23.78 -4.28
CA SER A 421 -13.17 -22.98 -3.84
C SER A 421 -13.17 -22.65 -2.34
N ALA A 422 -12.63 -23.53 -1.50
CA ALA A 422 -12.41 -23.25 -0.08
C ALA A 422 -11.31 -22.19 0.09
N GLY A 423 -10.19 -22.32 -0.63
CA GLY A 423 -9.10 -21.34 -0.64
C GLY A 423 -9.52 -19.96 -1.15
N SER A 424 -10.38 -19.88 -2.17
CA SER A 424 -10.92 -18.58 -2.63
C SER A 424 -11.86 -17.96 -1.60
N ALA A 425 -12.71 -18.75 -0.94
CA ALA A 425 -13.59 -18.26 0.14
C ALA A 425 -12.83 -17.89 1.43
N GLU A 426 -11.63 -18.44 1.66
CA GLU A 426 -10.72 -17.98 2.71
C GLU A 426 -9.98 -16.70 2.30
N LEU A 427 -9.53 -16.60 1.05
CA LEU A 427 -8.90 -15.40 0.50
C LEU A 427 -9.84 -14.18 0.55
N GLU A 428 -11.12 -14.36 0.19
CA GLU A 428 -12.16 -13.34 0.27
C GLU A 428 -12.34 -12.83 1.72
N LYS A 429 -12.53 -13.75 2.69
CA LYS A 429 -12.59 -13.40 4.13
C LYS A 429 -11.32 -12.73 4.66
N LEU A 430 -10.15 -12.98 4.07
CA LEU A 430 -8.89 -12.30 4.41
C LEU A 430 -8.79 -10.91 3.75
N VAL A 431 -9.35 -10.73 2.56
CA VAL A 431 -9.51 -9.43 1.90
C VAL A 431 -10.45 -8.54 2.69
N ASP A 432 -11.59 -9.05 3.15
CA ASP A 432 -12.55 -8.32 4.00
C ASP A 432 -11.90 -7.89 5.31
N LYS A 433 -11.31 -8.84 6.05
CA LYS A 433 -10.58 -8.54 7.31
C LYS A 433 -9.44 -7.54 7.11
N ARG A 434 -8.75 -7.58 5.97
CA ARG A 434 -7.74 -6.56 5.62
C ARG A 434 -8.39 -5.20 5.42
N GLN A 435 -9.54 -5.14 4.74
CA GLN A 435 -10.28 -3.89 4.52
C GLN A 435 -10.80 -3.30 5.84
N ASP A 436 -11.35 -4.12 6.74
CA ASP A 436 -11.75 -3.70 8.10
C ASP A 436 -10.57 -3.09 8.87
N LYS A 437 -9.38 -3.72 8.79
CA LYS A 437 -8.18 -3.21 9.46
C LYS A 437 -7.63 -1.94 8.83
N ILE A 438 -7.76 -1.76 7.51
CA ILE A 438 -7.46 -0.48 6.84
C ILE A 438 -8.43 0.60 7.33
N LEU A 439 -9.75 0.35 7.30
CA LEU A 439 -10.76 1.31 7.74
C LEU A 439 -10.60 1.71 9.22
N LEU A 440 -10.28 0.76 10.09
CA LEU A 440 -9.96 1.02 11.50
C LEU A 440 -8.69 1.89 11.65
N THR A 441 -7.66 1.61 10.85
CA THR A 441 -6.41 2.38 10.85
C THR A 441 -6.63 3.81 10.35
N ASP A 442 -7.39 3.99 9.26
CA ASP A 442 -7.75 5.30 8.71
C ASP A 442 -8.62 6.10 9.69
N GLY A 443 -9.56 5.43 10.37
CA GLY A 443 -10.36 6.03 11.45
C GLY A 443 -9.47 6.53 12.60
N GLY A 444 -8.56 5.68 13.08
CA GLY A 444 -7.56 6.03 14.09
C GLY A 444 -6.64 7.18 13.66
N GLN A 445 -6.18 7.20 12.41
CA GLN A 445 -5.38 8.32 11.87
C GLN A 445 -6.17 9.62 11.79
N LYS A 446 -7.46 9.59 11.43
CA LYS A 446 -8.34 10.77 11.42
C LYS A 446 -8.55 11.31 12.83
N GLN A 447 -8.84 10.44 13.80
CA GLN A 447 -8.94 10.82 15.22
C GLN A 447 -7.62 11.36 15.77
N LEU A 448 -6.47 10.75 15.44
CA LEU A 448 -5.15 11.25 15.82
C LEU A 448 -4.89 12.66 15.27
N LYS A 449 -5.27 12.93 14.01
CA LYS A 449 -5.15 14.27 13.40
C LYS A 449 -6.02 15.30 14.12
N LEU A 450 -7.29 14.97 14.41
CA LEU A 450 -8.18 15.84 15.18
C LEU A 450 -7.64 16.12 16.59
N ASN A 451 -7.19 15.09 17.31
CA ASN A 451 -6.62 15.24 18.66
C ASN A 451 -5.31 16.05 18.64
N LYS A 452 -4.50 15.96 17.57
CA LYS A 452 -3.30 16.82 17.41
C LYS A 452 -3.66 18.28 17.21
N VAL A 453 -4.65 18.59 16.36
CA VAL A 453 -5.16 19.96 16.20
C VAL A 453 -5.74 20.47 17.50
N HIS A 454 -6.55 19.68 18.20
CA HIS A 454 -7.13 20.08 19.48
C HIS A 454 -6.07 20.30 20.58
N ASN A 455 -5.00 19.49 20.61
CA ASN A 455 -3.87 19.73 21.50
C ASN A 455 -3.13 21.04 21.16
N GLN A 456 -3.00 21.38 19.87
CA GLN A 456 -2.43 22.65 19.43
C GLN A 456 -3.33 23.84 19.80
N GLU A 457 -4.65 23.71 19.66
CA GLU A 457 -5.64 24.68 20.17
C GLU A 457 -5.46 24.90 21.68
N LYS A 458 -5.34 23.82 22.47
CA LYS A 458 -5.12 23.93 23.93
C LYS A 458 -3.77 24.52 24.31
N GLN A 459 -2.71 24.23 23.56
CA GLN A 459 -1.42 24.90 23.75
C GLN A 459 -1.50 26.40 23.41
N VAL A 460 -2.31 26.81 22.44
CA VAL A 460 -2.55 28.23 22.14
C VAL A 460 -3.41 28.89 23.23
N GLU A 461 -4.47 28.24 23.71
CA GLU A 461 -5.26 28.70 24.86
C GLU A 461 -4.39 28.89 26.11
N GLU A 462 -3.54 27.92 26.44
CA GLU A 462 -2.60 27.95 27.56
C GLU A 462 -1.61 29.12 27.43
N ASN A 463 -0.98 29.31 26.27
CA ASN A 463 -0.08 30.44 26.02
C ASN A 463 -0.80 31.80 26.13
N ILE A 464 -2.07 31.90 25.68
CA ILE A 464 -2.88 33.11 25.87
C ILE A 464 -3.20 33.36 27.34
N LEU A 465 -3.44 32.30 28.13
CA LEU A 465 -3.64 32.42 29.58
C LEU A 465 -2.35 32.83 30.30
N LEU A 466 -1.20 32.24 29.96
CA LEU A 466 0.11 32.64 30.50
C LEU A 466 0.44 34.11 30.16
N LEU A 467 0.15 34.57 28.94
CA LEU A 467 0.29 35.98 28.56
C LEU A 467 -0.63 36.90 29.36
N ARG A 468 -1.86 36.46 29.70
CA ARG A 468 -2.78 37.21 30.57
C ARG A 468 -2.31 37.25 32.02
N VAL A 469 -1.77 36.14 32.54
CA VAL A 469 -1.15 36.09 33.87
C VAL A 469 0.05 37.05 33.93
N ALA A 470 0.97 36.97 32.97
CA ALA A 470 2.12 37.88 32.89
C ALA A 470 1.73 39.35 32.61
N GLN A 471 0.52 39.65 32.13
CA GLN A 471 -0.03 41.01 32.09
C GLN A 471 -0.57 41.43 33.46
N ALA A 472 -1.32 40.55 34.14
CA ALA A 472 -1.86 40.80 35.48
C ALA A 472 -0.75 40.97 36.53
N GLU A 473 0.30 40.14 36.50
CA GLU A 473 1.48 40.25 37.35
C GLU A 473 2.19 41.59 37.16
N ARG A 474 2.37 42.04 35.91
CA ARG A 474 2.95 43.37 35.61
C ARG A 474 2.04 44.51 36.08
N ALA A 475 0.72 44.37 35.98
CA ALA A 475 -0.22 45.36 36.54
C ALA A 475 -0.14 45.41 38.07
N ILE A 476 -0.11 44.26 38.74
CA ILE A 476 0.07 44.15 40.20
C ILE A 476 1.40 44.75 40.63
N ALA A 477 2.49 44.50 39.91
CA ALA A 477 3.80 45.10 40.18
C ALA A 477 3.80 46.63 39.95
N GLN A 478 3.06 47.13 38.94
CA GLN A 478 2.88 48.57 38.73
C GLN A 478 2.07 49.23 39.85
N GLU A 479 0.97 48.62 40.31
CA GLU A 479 0.21 49.12 41.47
C GLU A 479 1.04 49.02 42.77
N GLY A 480 1.79 47.94 42.98
CA GLY A 480 2.72 47.81 44.11
C GLY A 480 3.78 48.92 44.13
N ASN A 481 4.36 49.25 42.97
CA ASN A 481 5.29 50.37 42.83
C ASN A 481 4.63 51.74 43.09
N LYS A 482 3.36 51.94 42.67
CA LYS A 482 2.60 53.17 42.98
C LYS A 482 2.26 53.27 44.47
N VAL A 483 1.87 52.17 45.11
CA VAL A 483 1.64 52.13 46.56
C VAL A 483 2.93 52.46 47.30
N HIS A 484 4.06 51.86 46.91
CA HIS A 484 5.35 52.14 47.52
C HIS A 484 5.78 53.61 47.35
N THR A 485 5.59 54.24 46.18
CA THR A 485 5.92 55.67 46.01
C THR A 485 4.97 56.59 46.78
N LEU A 486 3.67 56.26 46.88
CA LEU A 486 2.72 56.99 47.73
C LEU A 486 3.01 56.83 49.23
N GLU A 487 3.40 55.65 49.68
CA GLU A 487 3.83 55.42 51.07
C GLU A 487 5.13 56.18 51.39
N LYS A 488 6.10 56.17 50.47
CA LYS A 488 7.32 56.98 50.58
C LYS A 488 6.99 58.47 50.66
N GLN A 489 6.18 59.01 49.75
CA GLN A 489 5.75 60.41 49.77
C GLN A 489 4.99 60.77 51.05
N LYS A 490 4.14 59.87 51.54
CA LYS A 490 3.45 60.04 52.83
C LYS A 490 4.46 60.12 53.98
N LEU A 491 5.46 59.24 54.03
CA LEU A 491 6.50 59.25 55.08
C LEU A 491 7.38 60.51 55.01
N GLU A 492 7.72 60.98 53.81
CA GLU A 492 8.45 62.24 53.58
C GLU A 492 7.62 63.45 54.05
N LEU A 493 6.32 63.49 53.73
CA LEU A 493 5.40 64.52 54.23
C LEU A 493 5.19 64.44 55.75
N ASP A 494 5.03 63.24 56.33
CA ASP A 494 4.91 63.03 57.77
C ASP A 494 6.21 63.42 58.51
N ALA A 495 7.37 63.29 57.88
CA ALA A 495 8.66 63.77 58.40
C ALA A 495 8.73 65.30 58.37
N ALA A 496 8.53 65.92 57.20
CA ALA A 496 8.54 67.38 57.06
C ALA A 496 7.48 68.07 57.96
N MET A 497 6.31 67.45 58.15
CA MET A 497 5.27 67.93 59.07
C MET A 497 5.61 67.71 60.55
N LYS A 498 6.53 66.82 60.91
CA LYS A 498 7.09 66.71 62.28
C LYS A 498 8.18 67.76 62.49
N GLU A 499 9.11 67.90 61.54
CA GLU A 499 10.16 68.92 61.55
C GLU A 499 9.54 70.32 61.67
N ARG A 500 8.57 70.67 60.82
CA ARG A 500 7.90 71.97 60.88
C ARG A 500 7.13 72.20 62.18
N LYS A 501 6.62 71.14 62.83
CA LYS A 501 6.02 71.25 64.19
C LYS A 501 7.08 71.52 65.26
N VAL A 502 8.26 70.94 65.15
CA VAL A 502 9.39 71.20 66.06
C VAL A 502 9.91 72.63 65.85
N GLU A 503 10.09 73.10 64.62
CA GLU A 503 10.46 74.49 64.30
C GLU A 503 9.44 75.49 64.88
N ILE A 504 8.14 75.26 64.66
CA ILE A 504 7.08 76.11 65.22
C ILE A 504 7.08 76.07 66.76
N GLY A 505 7.42 74.92 67.37
CA GLY A 505 7.67 74.79 68.80
C GLY A 505 8.81 75.71 69.27
N VAL A 506 9.99 75.59 68.66
CA VAL A 506 11.17 76.42 68.98
C VAL A 506 10.87 77.91 68.78
N HIS A 507 10.22 78.31 67.68
CA HIS A 507 9.80 79.70 67.46
C HIS A 507 8.81 80.19 68.54
N LYS A 508 7.87 79.35 68.96
CA LYS A 508 6.90 79.66 70.03
C LYS A 508 7.60 79.81 71.39
N ASP A 509 8.60 79.00 71.68
CA ASP A 509 9.37 79.07 72.92
C ASP A 509 10.28 80.30 72.93
N VAL A 510 10.89 80.67 71.81
CA VAL A 510 11.61 81.95 71.63
C VAL A 510 10.67 83.14 71.83
N LEU A 511 9.46 83.12 71.25
CA LEU A 511 8.43 84.15 71.49
C LEU A 511 7.97 84.19 72.96
N PHE A 512 7.92 83.05 73.65
CA PHE A 512 7.60 83.00 75.08
C PHE A 512 8.73 83.62 75.93
N ILE A 513 10.00 83.36 75.60
CA ILE A 513 11.16 83.99 76.23
C ILE A 513 11.16 85.51 75.97
N GLN A 514 10.96 85.95 74.73
CA GLN A 514 10.83 87.38 74.39
C GLN A 514 9.69 88.04 75.17
N LYS A 515 8.52 87.41 75.26
CA LYS A 515 7.40 87.89 76.08
C LYS A 515 7.74 87.97 77.57
N ARG A 516 8.53 87.02 78.09
CA ARG A 516 9.00 87.03 79.48
C ARG A 516 9.95 88.21 79.72
N ASN A 517 10.97 88.37 78.87
CA ASN A 517 11.93 89.48 78.94
C ASN A 517 11.21 90.85 78.84
N LEU A 518 10.29 91.03 77.89
CA LEU A 518 9.47 92.25 77.79
C LEU A 518 8.59 92.50 79.05
N SER A 519 8.17 91.44 79.75
CA SER A 519 7.45 91.57 81.02
C SER A 519 8.37 91.91 82.20
N GLU A 520 9.62 91.45 82.18
CA GLU A 520 10.68 91.80 83.12
C GLU A 520 11.09 93.27 82.91
N GLU A 521 11.38 93.69 81.68
CA GLU A 521 11.63 95.09 81.28
C GLU A 521 10.47 96.02 81.68
N LYS A 522 9.22 95.62 81.42
CA LYS A 522 8.04 96.37 81.89
C LYS A 522 8.01 96.49 83.41
N SER A 523 8.43 95.46 84.15
CA SER A 523 8.49 95.50 85.61
C SER A 523 9.60 96.43 86.12
N HIS A 524 10.75 96.48 85.43
CA HIS A 524 11.82 97.44 85.68
C HIS A 524 11.35 98.88 85.42
N LEU A 525 10.75 99.17 84.26
CA LEU A 525 10.20 100.50 83.96
C LEU A 525 9.13 100.94 84.99
N ILE A 526 8.31 100.02 85.51
CA ILE A 526 7.36 100.30 86.60
C ILE A 526 8.09 100.59 87.93
N ALA A 527 9.24 99.96 88.19
CA ALA A 527 10.06 100.26 89.36
C ALA A 527 10.75 101.63 89.23
N ASP A 528 11.26 101.97 88.04
CA ASP A 528 11.89 103.27 87.76
C ASP A 528 10.88 104.42 87.81
N ILE A 529 9.67 104.23 87.26
CA ILE A 529 8.56 105.18 87.41
C ILE A 529 8.26 105.40 88.91
N LYS A 530 8.16 104.34 89.72
CA LYS A 530 7.96 104.46 91.18
C LYS A 530 9.12 105.15 91.88
N ALA A 531 10.36 104.95 91.44
CA ALA A 531 11.51 105.67 91.97
C ALA A 531 11.44 107.18 91.65
N CYS A 532 10.99 107.53 90.45
CA CYS A 532 10.71 108.91 90.04
C CYS A 532 9.52 109.53 90.80
N GLU A 533 8.42 108.80 91.00
CA GLU A 533 7.28 109.22 91.84
C GLU A 533 7.71 109.48 93.29
N LEU A 534 8.50 108.58 93.88
CA LEU A 534 9.10 108.77 95.20
C LEU A 534 10.04 109.99 95.23
N LYS A 535 10.80 110.24 94.15
CA LYS A 535 11.66 111.42 94.04
C LYS A 535 10.87 112.72 93.94
N ILE A 536 9.76 112.72 93.20
CA ILE A 536 8.81 113.85 93.12
C ILE A 536 8.18 114.09 94.49
N SER A 537 7.72 113.05 95.18
CA SER A 537 7.17 113.17 96.55
C SER A 537 8.21 113.70 97.56
N GLN A 538 9.48 113.32 97.43
CA GLN A 538 10.58 113.92 98.22
C GLN A 538 10.80 115.41 97.90
N LEU A 539 10.67 115.83 96.63
CA LEU A 539 10.82 117.22 96.23
C LEU A 539 9.62 118.07 96.66
N GLN A 540 8.39 117.55 96.57
CA GLN A 540 7.19 118.15 97.11
C GLN A 540 7.32 118.36 98.62
N LYS A 541 7.66 117.31 99.39
CA LYS A 541 7.89 117.44 100.84
C LYS A 541 9.00 118.43 101.19
N LYS A 542 10.05 118.56 100.36
CA LYS A 542 11.07 119.61 100.53
C LYS A 542 10.51 121.01 100.28
N TYR A 543 9.68 121.19 99.25
CA TYR A 543 8.98 122.44 98.99
C TYR A 543 8.04 122.79 100.15
N ASP A 544 7.24 121.85 100.64
CA ASP A 544 6.33 122.04 101.78
C ASP A 544 7.09 122.44 103.06
N ILE A 545 8.24 121.82 103.33
CA ILE A 545 9.14 122.20 104.43
C ILE A 545 9.72 123.61 104.23
N VAL A 546 10.14 123.97 103.02
CA VAL A 546 10.64 125.33 102.71
C VAL A 546 9.53 126.36 102.93
N MET A 547 8.32 126.14 102.39
CA MET A 547 7.17 127.02 102.60
C MET A 547 6.80 127.14 104.09
N SER A 548 6.86 126.03 104.84
CA SER A 548 6.66 126.04 106.30
C SER A 548 7.75 126.83 107.05
N SER A 549 8.97 126.89 106.51
CA SER A 549 10.10 127.62 107.12
C SER A 549 10.10 129.14 106.85
N LEU A 550 9.27 129.64 105.93
CA LEU A 550 9.09 131.10 105.72
C LEU A 550 8.21 131.76 106.81
N GLY A 551 7.58 130.95 107.66
CA GLY A 551 6.71 131.42 108.75
C GLY A 551 5.27 131.73 108.30
N GLN A 552 4.44 132.08 109.27
CA GLN A 552 3.03 132.46 109.09
C GLN A 552 2.80 133.84 109.69
N ALA A 553 1.93 134.64 109.07
CA ALA A 553 1.50 135.92 109.60
C ALA A 553 0.38 135.74 110.65
N GLU A 554 0.05 136.80 111.39
CA GLU A 554 -0.93 136.76 112.48
C GLU A 554 -2.36 136.41 112.02
N ASP A 555 -2.68 136.61 110.74
CA ASP A 555 -3.95 136.21 110.09
C ASP A 555 -3.92 134.81 109.44
N GLY A 556 -2.87 134.00 109.67
CA GLY A 556 -2.81 132.59 109.25
C GLY A 556 -2.49 132.31 107.78
N GLU A 557 -2.35 133.33 106.93
CA GLU A 557 -1.87 133.17 105.56
C GLU A 557 -0.33 132.94 105.50
N GLN A 558 0.12 132.22 104.47
CA GLN A 558 1.53 131.85 104.29
C GLN A 558 2.35 133.03 103.75
N LEU A 559 3.46 133.35 104.42
CA LEU A 559 4.34 134.46 104.06
C LEU A 559 5.13 134.18 102.76
N SER A 560 4.52 134.48 101.62
CA SER A 560 5.17 134.38 100.31
C SER A 560 6.23 135.48 100.10
N VAL A 561 7.25 135.20 99.27
CA VAL A 561 8.24 136.19 98.82
C VAL A 561 7.58 137.41 98.15
N THR A 562 6.36 137.26 97.62
CA THR A 562 5.55 138.35 97.10
C THR A 562 5.13 139.37 98.18
N TYR A 563 4.87 138.94 99.42
CA TYR A 563 4.50 139.83 100.53
C TYR A 563 5.61 140.84 100.85
N PHE A 564 6.85 140.36 100.98
CA PHE A 564 8.02 141.22 101.17
C PHE A 564 8.22 142.19 99.99
N LYS A 565 7.98 141.74 98.75
CA LYS A 565 7.99 142.62 97.56
C LYS A 565 6.86 143.66 97.56
N ILE A 566 5.68 143.34 98.10
CA ILE A 566 4.55 144.26 98.18
C ILE A 566 4.80 145.33 99.24
N LYS A 567 5.33 144.98 100.42
CA LYS A 567 5.71 145.96 101.43
C LYS A 567 6.75 146.96 100.89
N SER A 568 7.82 146.45 100.26
CA SER A 568 8.80 147.28 99.56
C SER A 568 8.32 147.88 98.22
N ALA A 569 7.06 147.68 97.85
CA ALA A 569 6.39 148.40 96.75
C ALA A 569 5.47 149.51 97.28
N GLN A 570 4.86 149.35 98.46
CA GLN A 570 4.13 150.42 99.15
C GLN A 570 5.09 151.54 99.58
N GLU A 571 6.22 151.19 100.20
CA GLU A 571 7.32 152.12 100.52
C GLU A 571 7.89 152.84 99.26
N LYS A 572 7.77 152.22 98.08
CA LYS A 572 8.12 152.86 96.80
C LYS A 572 7.02 153.77 96.24
N TYR A 573 5.74 153.45 96.44
CA TYR A 573 4.62 154.23 95.95
C TYR A 573 4.54 155.61 96.64
N GLU A 574 4.81 155.65 97.95
CA GLU A 574 4.90 156.90 98.72
C GLU A 574 6.04 157.81 98.24
N LEU A 575 7.18 157.23 97.84
CA LEU A 575 8.27 157.93 97.17
C LEU A 575 7.93 158.31 95.71
N GLN A 576 7.03 157.59 95.05
CA GLN A 576 6.66 157.83 93.66
C GLN A 576 5.70 159.02 93.49
N GLN A 577 4.78 159.26 94.43
CA GLN A 577 3.99 160.50 94.43
C GLN A 577 4.87 161.77 94.54
N GLN A 578 6.00 161.68 95.24
CA GLN A 578 7.01 162.76 95.30
C GLN A 578 7.84 162.87 94.01
N GLY A 579 7.84 161.82 93.18
CA GLY A 579 8.43 161.79 91.84
C GLY A 579 7.56 162.45 90.77
N ASP A 580 6.24 162.26 90.81
CA ASP A 580 5.31 162.80 89.79
C ASP A 580 5.36 164.35 89.69
N GLU A 581 5.58 165.07 90.80
CA GLU A 581 5.80 166.52 90.80
C GLU A 581 7.15 166.95 90.16
N LEU A 582 8.13 166.05 90.11
CA LEU A 582 9.41 166.26 89.44
C LEU A 582 9.33 165.84 87.96
N ASP A 583 8.58 164.80 87.62
CA ASP A 583 8.30 164.42 86.22
C ASP A 583 7.52 165.52 85.46
N ALA A 584 6.67 166.28 86.17
CA ALA A 584 6.06 167.50 85.63
C ALA A 584 7.08 168.60 85.26
N LYS A 585 8.34 168.50 85.72
CA LYS A 585 9.47 169.32 85.25
C LYS A 585 10.24 168.63 84.12
N ILE A 586 10.44 167.31 84.19
CA ILE A 586 11.18 166.52 83.20
C ILE A 586 10.49 166.53 81.81
N ARG A 587 9.16 166.56 81.75
CA ARG A 587 8.41 166.72 80.48
C ARG A 587 8.66 168.04 79.73
N ARG A 588 9.43 168.98 80.31
CA ARG A 588 9.97 170.15 79.60
C ARG A 588 11.32 169.85 78.95
N THR A 589 12.22 169.16 79.67
CA THR A 589 13.55 168.75 79.18
C THR A 589 13.49 167.62 78.15
N GLU A 590 12.45 166.79 78.14
CA GLU A 590 12.24 165.78 77.08
C GLU A 590 12.11 166.41 75.67
N LYS A 591 11.56 167.64 75.59
CA LYS A 591 11.49 168.40 74.33
C LYS A 591 12.83 168.91 73.84
N GLU A 592 13.84 168.98 74.72
CA GLU A 592 15.21 169.36 74.38
C GLU A 592 16.00 168.14 73.87
N ILE A 593 15.65 166.93 74.33
CA ILE A 593 16.33 165.68 73.95
C ILE A 593 15.90 165.13 72.58
N GLN A 594 14.76 165.58 72.01
CA GLN A 594 14.49 165.35 70.58
C GLN A 594 15.58 165.96 69.66
N ALA A 595 16.41 166.90 70.15
CA ALA A 595 17.59 167.35 69.41
C ALA A 595 18.69 166.26 69.24
N MET A 596 18.72 165.23 70.11
CA MET A 596 19.69 164.13 70.03
C MET A 596 19.29 163.03 69.02
N GLU A 597 18.08 163.10 68.44
CA GLU A 597 17.53 162.13 67.49
C GLU A 597 18.46 161.84 66.29
N ASN A 598 19.29 162.80 65.88
CA ASN A 598 20.24 162.63 64.79
C ASN A 598 21.39 161.64 65.07
N THR A 599 21.57 161.18 66.31
CA THR A 599 22.57 160.13 66.66
C THR A 599 22.17 158.72 66.18
N LEU A 600 20.89 158.50 65.84
CA LEU A 600 20.48 158.04 64.49
C LEU A 600 21.48 157.22 63.65
N LYS A 601 22.52 157.93 63.18
CA LYS A 601 23.31 157.66 61.98
C LYS A 601 23.88 156.23 61.81
N VAL A 602 24.62 155.78 62.83
CA VAL A 602 25.94 155.14 62.59
C VAL A 602 26.02 153.64 62.87
N ILE A 603 25.48 153.15 64.00
CA ILE A 603 25.66 151.75 64.46
C ILE A 603 24.55 150.84 63.88
N ASN A 604 24.34 150.94 62.57
CA ASN A 604 23.32 150.20 61.82
C ASN A 604 23.94 149.37 60.67
N SER A 605 25.26 149.11 60.74
CA SER A 605 26.11 148.93 59.56
C SER A 605 27.11 147.76 59.58
N THR A 606 27.33 147.08 60.72
CA THR A 606 28.49 146.16 60.89
C THR A 606 28.15 144.69 61.19
N ASN A 607 27.23 144.13 60.38
CA ASN A 607 27.34 142.81 59.73
C ASN A 607 27.58 141.48 60.50
N GLU A 608 27.90 141.45 61.79
CA GLU A 608 28.26 140.22 62.52
C GLU A 608 27.11 139.21 62.75
N LYS A 609 25.92 139.47 62.20
CA LYS A 609 24.79 138.52 62.15
C LYS A 609 24.91 137.45 61.06
N TYR A 610 25.85 137.55 60.12
CA TYR A 610 25.83 136.73 58.88
C TYR A 610 26.76 135.49 58.85
N LYS A 611 27.50 135.18 59.93
CA LYS A 611 28.60 134.17 59.88
C LYS A 611 28.49 132.93 60.80
N ARG A 612 27.48 132.82 61.68
CA ARG A 612 27.51 131.82 62.79
C ARG A 612 26.38 130.78 62.84
N SER A 613 25.46 130.73 61.88
CA SER A 613 24.19 129.98 62.05
C SER A 613 23.88 128.89 61.01
N LEU A 614 24.77 128.60 60.05
CA LEU A 614 24.56 127.57 59.03
C LEU A 614 25.88 126.88 58.65
N SER A 615 26.11 125.68 59.21
CA SER A 615 27.14 124.72 58.78
C SER A 615 26.65 123.28 59.05
N THR A 616 27.31 122.30 58.44
CA THR A 616 26.78 120.94 58.18
C THR A 616 26.95 119.92 59.32
N VAL A 617 26.21 118.81 59.18
CA VAL A 617 26.14 117.61 60.03
C VAL A 617 26.04 116.41 59.08
N ASP A 618 26.61 115.22 59.32
CA ASP A 618 27.86 114.83 60.01
C ASP A 618 28.16 113.39 59.53
N GLU A 619 29.42 112.98 59.37
CA GLU A 619 29.73 111.75 58.62
C GLU A 619 29.51 110.43 59.40
N ASP A 620 29.19 110.51 60.69
CA ASP A 620 29.14 109.37 61.62
C ASP A 620 27.71 108.84 61.93
N SER A 621 26.69 109.25 61.17
CA SER A 621 25.27 108.90 61.40
C SER A 621 24.96 107.39 61.26
N ASP A 622 24.08 106.87 62.11
CA ASP A 622 23.58 105.47 62.08
C ASP A 622 22.93 105.07 60.75
N GLU A 623 22.43 106.04 59.98
CA GLU A 623 21.86 105.80 58.64
C GLU A 623 22.93 105.46 57.60
N TYR A 624 24.16 105.99 57.76
CA TYR A 624 25.29 105.68 56.89
C TYR A 624 25.82 104.26 57.15
N LYS A 625 25.94 103.88 58.42
CA LYS A 625 26.39 102.54 58.84
C LYS A 625 25.47 101.43 58.33
N LYS A 626 24.15 101.64 58.38
CA LYS A 626 23.17 100.71 57.78
C LYS A 626 23.25 100.62 56.25
N LYS A 627 23.62 101.70 55.56
CA LYS A 627 23.87 101.66 54.11
C LYS A 627 25.07 100.77 53.80
N GLU A 628 26.17 100.92 54.54
CA GLU A 628 27.40 100.15 54.36
C GLU A 628 27.19 98.65 54.68
N GLU A 629 26.45 98.32 55.74
CA GLU A 629 26.02 96.95 56.04
C GLU A 629 25.20 96.33 54.89
N LEU A 630 24.20 97.04 54.36
CA LEU A 630 23.36 96.56 53.25
C LEU A 630 24.14 96.41 51.94
N GLU A 631 25.08 97.31 51.64
CA GLU A 631 25.97 97.18 50.47
C GLU A 631 26.90 95.96 50.62
N SER A 632 27.41 95.68 51.83
CA SER A 632 28.20 94.46 52.09
C SER A 632 27.40 93.17 51.85
N LEU A 633 26.15 93.11 52.34
CA LEU A 633 25.25 91.96 52.15
C LEU A 633 24.86 91.77 50.68
N TYR A 634 24.67 92.87 49.93
CA TYR A 634 24.45 92.84 48.50
C TYR A 634 25.63 92.22 47.75
N TYR A 635 26.87 92.62 48.05
CA TYR A 635 28.05 92.02 47.42
C TYR A 635 28.24 90.54 47.77
N VAL A 636 27.92 90.11 48.99
CA VAL A 636 27.90 88.69 49.37
C VAL A 636 26.86 87.92 48.54
N ALA A 637 25.63 88.43 48.42
CA ALA A 637 24.57 87.79 47.64
C ALA A 637 24.90 87.69 46.13
N VAL A 638 25.49 88.74 45.56
CA VAL A 638 25.94 88.73 44.15
C VAL A 638 27.05 87.70 43.93
N ASN A 639 27.95 87.53 44.89
CA ASN A 639 29.02 86.53 44.81
C ASN A 639 28.51 85.09 44.96
N THR A 640 27.55 84.82 45.86
CA THR A 640 26.93 83.48 45.98
C THR A 640 26.11 83.13 44.73
N TRP A 641 25.38 84.10 44.16
CA TRP A 641 24.68 83.92 42.88
C TRP A 641 25.65 83.63 41.72
N ARG A 642 26.82 84.30 41.68
CA ARG A 642 27.89 83.98 40.71
C ARG A 642 28.43 82.56 40.89
N GLN A 643 28.66 82.10 42.12
CA GLN A 643 29.09 80.72 42.38
C GLN A 643 28.04 79.70 41.93
N GLN A 644 26.76 79.92 42.27
CA GLN A 644 25.66 79.06 41.82
C GLN A 644 25.51 79.04 40.30
N THR A 645 25.67 80.18 39.63
CA THR A 645 25.65 80.28 38.16
C THR A 645 26.83 79.52 37.54
N SER A 646 28.02 79.58 38.14
CA SER A 646 29.19 78.82 37.69
C SER A 646 28.99 77.31 37.87
N GLN A 647 28.44 76.88 39.02
CA GLN A 647 28.11 75.48 39.28
C GLN A 647 27.04 74.95 38.31
N LEU A 648 26.03 75.76 37.99
CA LEU A 648 24.98 75.39 37.04
C LEU A 648 25.54 75.23 35.62
N ASN A 649 26.43 76.13 35.18
CA ASN A 649 27.14 76.02 33.90
C ASN A 649 28.09 74.81 33.82
N GLU A 650 28.73 74.46 34.94
CA GLU A 650 29.61 73.27 35.01
C GLU A 650 28.79 71.97 34.97
N LEU A 651 27.66 71.92 35.69
CA LEU A 651 26.70 70.81 35.62
C LEU A 651 26.04 70.69 34.25
N SER A 652 25.71 71.79 33.56
CA SER A 652 25.19 71.74 32.18
C SER A 652 26.26 71.24 31.21
N SER A 653 27.53 71.66 31.36
CA SER A 653 28.63 71.14 30.55
C SER A 653 28.87 69.64 30.79
N GLN A 654 28.81 69.16 32.04
CA GLN A 654 28.85 67.73 32.35
C GLN A 654 27.66 66.98 31.73
N THR A 655 26.47 67.58 31.70
CA THR A 655 25.27 67.00 31.06
C THR A 655 25.44 66.90 29.54
N GLU A 656 25.96 67.94 28.87
CA GLU A 656 26.26 67.92 27.44
C GLU A 656 27.32 66.87 27.08
N ILE A 657 28.34 66.67 27.93
CA ILE A 657 29.38 65.63 27.76
C ILE A 657 28.76 64.23 27.91
N LEU A 658 27.89 64.01 28.91
CA LEU A 658 27.18 62.74 29.08
C LEU A 658 26.20 62.45 27.94
N GLU A 659 25.52 63.48 27.42
CA GLU A 659 24.70 63.34 26.21
C GLU A 659 25.52 62.98 24.97
N GLN A 660 26.73 63.53 24.81
CA GLN A 660 27.63 63.17 23.71
C GLN A 660 28.10 61.72 23.87
N ALA A 661 28.54 61.32 25.07
CA ALA A 661 28.92 59.94 25.37
C ALA A 661 27.77 58.94 25.12
N LEU A 662 26.51 59.29 25.43
CA LEU A 662 25.35 58.46 25.12
C LEU A 662 25.08 58.35 23.61
N LYS A 663 25.29 59.42 22.85
CA LYS A 663 25.17 59.42 21.37
C LYS A 663 26.25 58.55 20.74
N ASP A 664 27.49 58.63 21.23
CA ASP A 664 28.60 57.79 20.79
C ASP A 664 28.37 56.31 21.15
N ILE A 665 27.90 56.01 22.37
CA ILE A 665 27.51 54.65 22.78
C ILE A 665 26.44 54.10 21.83
N PHE A 666 25.38 54.86 21.54
CA PHE A 666 24.31 54.44 20.62
C PHE A 666 24.83 54.16 19.20
N ILE A 667 25.77 54.98 18.69
CA ILE A 667 26.44 54.74 17.40
C ILE A 667 27.29 53.45 17.45
N THR A 668 28.05 53.22 18.53
CA THR A 668 28.83 51.99 18.68
C THR A 668 27.95 50.74 18.83
N GLU A 669 26.81 50.84 19.50
CA GLU A 669 25.83 49.74 19.61
C GLU A 669 25.22 49.41 18.24
N GLY A 670 24.84 50.45 17.46
CA GLY A 670 24.36 50.27 16.08
C GLY A 670 25.41 49.60 15.18
N ASN A 671 26.67 50.02 15.28
CA ASN A 671 27.78 49.42 14.53
C ASN A 671 28.04 47.96 14.96
N LEU A 672 28.05 47.67 16.27
CA LEU A 672 28.19 46.30 16.79
C LEU A 672 27.02 45.40 16.38
N ARG A 673 25.80 45.93 16.36
CA ARG A 673 24.59 45.23 15.90
C ARG A 673 24.66 44.91 14.40
N ALA A 674 25.18 45.81 13.58
CA ALA A 674 25.42 45.56 12.16
C ALA A 674 26.53 44.52 11.93
N VAL A 675 27.64 44.58 12.70
CA VAL A 675 28.69 43.55 12.67
C VAL A 675 28.16 42.18 13.13
N TRP A 676 27.29 42.15 14.15
CA TRP A 676 26.63 40.92 14.60
C TRP A 676 25.70 40.35 13.52
N GLN A 677 24.87 41.17 12.88
CA GLN A 677 24.00 40.72 11.77
C GLN A 677 24.81 40.18 10.58
N ASN A 678 25.93 40.80 10.24
CA ASN A 678 26.84 40.27 9.22
C ASN A 678 27.44 38.92 9.64
N LYS A 679 27.77 38.73 10.93
CA LYS A 679 28.31 37.45 11.44
C LYS A 679 27.26 36.34 11.58
N ASP A 680 26.02 36.70 11.87
CA ASP A 680 24.87 35.79 11.87
C ASP A 680 24.58 35.31 10.43
N GLN A 681 24.65 36.21 9.45
CA GLN A 681 24.58 35.89 8.02
C GLN A 681 25.77 35.03 7.57
N ASP A 682 27.02 35.38 7.92
CA ASP A 682 28.21 34.55 7.65
C ASP A 682 28.04 33.12 8.22
N SER A 683 27.49 32.99 9.43
CA SER A 683 27.22 31.69 10.06
C SER A 683 26.12 30.92 9.31
N SER A 684 25.04 31.60 8.91
CA SER A 684 23.97 31.02 8.10
C SER A 684 24.47 30.48 6.76
N ASP A 685 25.40 31.18 6.12
CA ASP A 685 25.98 30.76 4.83
C ASP A 685 27.03 29.65 5.02
N LEU A 686 27.84 29.69 6.08
CA LEU A 686 28.72 28.58 6.46
C LEU A 686 27.94 27.30 6.83
N GLU A 687 26.76 27.41 7.43
CA GLU A 687 25.89 26.25 7.70
C GLU A 687 25.33 25.65 6.40
N LYS A 688 24.97 26.47 5.41
CA LYS A 688 24.55 26.00 4.07
C LYS A 688 25.70 25.30 3.36
N ASP A 689 26.88 25.88 3.38
CA ASP A 689 28.10 25.27 2.84
C ASP A 689 28.42 23.95 3.54
N LEU A 690 28.31 23.87 4.86
CA LEU A 690 28.52 22.63 5.62
C LEU A 690 27.49 21.55 5.23
N GLN A 691 26.21 21.92 5.09
CA GLN A 691 25.16 21.00 4.62
C GLN A 691 25.41 20.55 3.17
N GLU A 692 25.85 21.45 2.29
CA GLU A 692 26.30 21.11 0.94
C GLU A 692 27.47 20.13 0.98
N GLN A 693 28.50 20.37 1.79
CA GLN A 693 29.66 19.47 1.91
C GLN A 693 29.25 18.11 2.47
N ILE A 694 28.41 18.04 3.50
CA ILE A 694 27.84 16.78 3.99
C ILE A 694 27.11 16.03 2.87
N SER A 695 26.31 16.73 2.05
CA SER A 695 25.61 16.12 0.91
C SER A 695 26.56 15.64 -0.21
N LYS A 696 27.72 16.31 -0.38
CA LYS A 696 28.78 15.94 -1.34
C LYS A 696 29.56 14.73 -0.81
N LEU A 697 29.89 14.72 0.48
CA LEU A 697 30.57 13.62 1.18
C LEU A 697 29.70 12.35 1.13
N GLN A 698 28.42 12.42 1.49
CA GLN A 698 27.49 11.29 1.37
C GLN A 698 27.33 10.77 -0.07
N ARG A 699 27.48 11.63 -1.09
CA ARG A 699 27.50 11.22 -2.50
C ARG A 699 28.80 10.47 -2.83
N ALA A 700 29.94 10.99 -2.39
CA ALA A 700 31.25 10.35 -2.53
C ALA A 700 31.31 9.00 -1.79
N GLU A 701 30.82 8.91 -0.54
CA GLU A 701 30.73 7.65 0.22
C GLU A 701 29.88 6.60 -0.50
N LYS A 702 28.74 6.98 -1.08
CA LYS A 702 27.87 6.08 -1.85
C LYS A 702 28.56 5.61 -3.14
N GLN A 703 29.33 6.47 -3.80
CA GLN A 703 30.15 6.09 -4.95
C GLN A 703 31.33 5.19 -4.54
N LEU A 704 32.02 5.48 -3.44
CA LEU A 704 33.08 4.65 -2.86
C LEU A 704 32.56 3.26 -2.47
N HIS A 705 31.39 3.19 -1.82
CA HIS A 705 30.72 1.93 -1.48
C HIS A 705 30.26 1.15 -2.72
N LYS A 706 29.95 1.83 -3.83
CA LYS A 706 29.64 1.19 -5.12
C LYS A 706 30.92 0.65 -5.76
N ALA A 707 31.98 1.45 -5.87
CA ALA A 707 33.28 1.05 -6.41
C ALA A 707 33.93 -0.08 -5.59
N LEU A 708 33.88 -0.05 -4.26
CA LEU A 708 34.36 -1.14 -3.39
C LEU A 708 33.55 -2.43 -3.56
N ARG A 709 32.26 -2.34 -3.89
CA ARG A 709 31.38 -3.49 -4.15
C ARG A 709 31.65 -4.07 -5.55
N GLU A 710 31.94 -3.23 -6.52
CA GLU A 710 32.35 -3.60 -7.88
C GLU A 710 33.76 -4.24 -7.86
N LEU A 711 34.74 -3.65 -7.18
CA LEU A 711 36.08 -4.23 -6.96
C LEU A 711 36.03 -5.59 -6.24
N ARG A 712 35.21 -5.71 -5.18
CA ARG A 712 34.99 -7.00 -4.48
C ARG A 712 34.30 -8.05 -5.37
N GLY A 713 33.63 -7.64 -6.45
CA GLY A 713 33.08 -8.54 -7.47
C GLY A 713 34.07 -9.00 -8.53
N VAL A 714 35.21 -8.30 -8.70
CA VAL A 714 36.14 -8.52 -9.83
C VAL A 714 37.45 -9.19 -9.43
N SER A 715 37.91 -9.08 -8.18
CA SER A 715 39.15 -9.76 -7.73
C SER A 715 38.95 -10.78 -6.61
N GLN A 716 39.01 -12.06 -6.98
CA GLN A 716 39.49 -13.13 -6.11
C GLN A 716 40.87 -13.64 -6.58
N THR A 717 41.89 -12.77 -6.70
CA THR A 717 43.31 -13.16 -6.53
C THR A 717 44.26 -11.96 -6.51
N LYS A 718 45.35 -12.09 -5.75
CA LYS A 718 46.46 -11.12 -5.56
C LYS A 718 46.08 -9.84 -4.76
N PRO A 719 47.06 -9.17 -4.12
CA PRO A 719 46.77 -8.42 -2.90
C PRO A 719 46.50 -6.92 -3.11
N MET A 720 45.34 -6.47 -2.61
CA MET A 720 44.94 -5.06 -2.40
C MET A 720 45.82 -4.28 -1.39
N ALA A 721 47.08 -4.69 -1.18
CA ALA A 721 47.99 -4.13 -0.18
C ALA A 721 48.95 -3.09 -0.75
N LEU A 722 49.41 -3.27 -2.00
CA LEU A 722 50.34 -2.32 -2.64
C LEU A 722 49.62 -1.04 -3.08
N GLU A 723 48.51 -1.17 -3.79
CA GLU A 723 47.70 -0.03 -4.27
C GLU A 723 47.16 0.80 -3.11
N LYS A 724 46.74 0.15 -2.00
CA LYS A 724 46.36 0.85 -0.78
C LYS A 724 47.52 1.62 -0.16
N LYS A 725 48.72 1.04 -0.09
CA LYS A 725 49.89 1.75 0.44
C LYS A 725 50.39 2.86 -0.47
N ASP A 726 50.20 2.76 -1.78
CA ASP A 726 50.50 3.84 -2.72
C ASP A 726 49.50 5.02 -2.57
N ILE A 727 48.21 4.72 -2.32
CA ILE A 727 47.22 5.73 -1.93
C ILE A 727 47.57 6.36 -0.57
N GLU A 728 47.86 5.54 0.45
CA GLU A 728 48.22 5.97 1.81
C GLU A 728 49.50 6.85 1.81
N VAL A 729 50.49 6.52 0.96
CA VAL A 729 51.69 7.36 0.74
C VAL A 729 51.36 8.65 -0.01
N ARG A 730 50.46 8.63 -1.01
CA ARG A 730 50.03 9.85 -1.71
C ARG A 730 49.20 10.78 -0.82
N GLU A 731 48.30 10.23 0.01
CA GLU A 731 47.57 10.99 1.04
C GLU A 731 48.54 11.62 2.05
N LEU A 732 49.57 10.89 2.52
CA LEU A 732 50.61 11.44 3.40
C LEU A 732 51.51 12.49 2.71
N GLN A 733 51.69 12.41 1.39
CA GLN A 733 52.38 13.44 0.61
C GLN A 733 51.51 14.70 0.44
N GLU A 734 50.23 14.56 0.11
CA GLU A 734 49.28 15.68 0.04
C GLU A 734 49.08 16.35 1.40
N GLN A 735 49.02 15.59 2.50
CA GLN A 735 48.96 16.13 3.87
C GLN A 735 50.23 16.93 4.22
N ASN A 736 51.42 16.42 3.90
CA ASN A 736 52.66 17.18 4.09
C ASN A 736 52.73 18.43 3.20
N GLN A 737 52.31 18.35 1.94
CA GLN A 737 52.24 19.51 1.05
C GLN A 737 51.23 20.55 1.55
N SER A 738 50.06 20.13 2.04
CA SER A 738 49.06 21.02 2.64
C SER A 738 49.59 21.70 3.91
N ALA A 739 50.28 20.96 4.80
CA ALA A 739 50.91 21.52 5.98
C ALA A 739 52.03 22.53 5.62
N LEU A 740 52.85 22.23 4.62
CA LEU A 740 53.86 23.17 4.09
C LEU A 740 53.24 24.39 3.39
N GLN A 741 52.09 24.23 2.73
CA GLN A 741 51.34 25.33 2.13
C GLN A 741 50.73 26.25 3.20
N GLN A 742 50.18 25.68 4.29
CA GLN A 742 49.68 26.43 5.44
C GLN A 742 50.81 27.15 6.20
N LEU A 743 51.99 26.52 6.33
CA LEU A 743 53.20 27.18 6.84
C LEU A 743 53.67 28.31 5.92
N ALA A 744 53.59 28.16 4.60
CA ALA A 744 53.90 29.23 3.65
C ALA A 744 52.91 30.40 3.77
N GLU A 745 51.60 30.15 3.91
CA GLU A 745 50.62 31.21 4.19
C GLU A 745 50.85 31.87 5.56
N PHE A 746 51.22 31.10 6.59
CA PHE A 746 51.53 31.64 7.92
C PHE A 746 52.74 32.57 7.87
N VAL A 747 53.82 32.17 7.19
CA VAL A 747 55.01 33.02 6.96
C VAL A 747 54.66 34.25 6.11
N ALA A 748 53.80 34.13 5.10
CA ALA A 748 53.36 35.26 4.29
C ALA A 748 52.49 36.26 5.07
N ARG A 749 51.69 35.80 6.05
CA ARG A 749 50.91 36.66 6.96
C ARG A 749 51.73 37.23 8.13
N HIS A 750 52.78 36.52 8.57
CA HIS A 750 53.61 36.87 9.71
C HIS A 750 55.10 36.85 9.35
N ILE A 751 55.54 37.88 8.63
CA ILE A 751 56.90 38.02 8.07
C ILE A 751 58.00 37.82 9.13
N GLU A 752 57.78 38.27 10.36
CA GLU A 752 58.71 38.13 11.50
C GLU A 752 58.99 36.66 11.88
N ALA A 753 58.02 35.75 11.68
CA ALA A 753 58.21 34.32 11.91
C ALA A 753 58.97 33.63 10.77
N GLY A 754 59.03 34.24 9.58
CA GLY A 754 59.64 33.68 8.37
C GLY A 754 61.05 33.12 8.57
N PRO A 755 62.03 33.92 9.05
CA PRO A 755 63.41 33.46 9.26
C PRO A 755 63.57 32.31 10.26
N VAL A 756 62.63 32.17 11.21
CA VAL A 756 62.62 31.08 12.18
C VAL A 756 62.04 29.81 11.56
N VAL A 757 60.96 29.94 10.80
CA VAL A 757 60.31 28.82 10.10
C VAL A 757 61.21 28.27 8.97
N THR A 758 61.82 29.13 8.14
CA THR A 758 62.75 28.65 7.09
C THR A 758 63.94 27.93 7.69
N ARG A 759 64.55 28.47 8.76
CA ARG A 759 65.67 27.81 9.45
C ARG A 759 65.30 26.42 9.98
N TYR A 760 64.15 26.26 10.65
CA TYR A 760 63.75 24.94 11.15
C TYR A 760 63.38 23.95 10.03
N LEU A 761 62.94 24.42 8.87
CA LEU A 761 62.68 23.57 7.69
C LEU A 761 63.99 23.21 6.97
N GLU A 762 64.95 24.12 6.86
CA GLU A 762 66.32 23.87 6.38
C GLU A 762 67.04 22.84 7.27
N GLU A 763 66.92 22.94 8.60
CA GLU A 763 67.38 21.95 9.58
C GLU A 763 66.68 20.56 9.47
N LYS A 764 65.72 20.41 8.55
CA LYS A 764 65.01 19.16 8.20
C LYS A 764 65.04 18.86 6.69
N CYS A 765 65.79 19.62 5.89
CA CYS A 765 65.86 19.53 4.43
C CYS A 765 64.50 19.66 3.71
N LEU A 766 63.55 20.39 4.31
CA LEU A 766 62.26 20.72 3.72
C LEU A 766 62.28 22.15 3.16
N VAL A 767 61.57 22.38 2.07
CA VAL A 767 61.50 23.69 1.41
C VAL A 767 60.03 24.11 1.31
N LEU A 768 59.73 25.37 1.65
CA LEU A 768 58.39 25.92 1.50
C LEU A 768 58.03 26.04 0.00
N PRO A 769 56.81 25.61 -0.43
CA PRO A 769 56.32 25.88 -1.77
C PRO A 769 56.34 27.38 -2.09
N MET A 770 56.70 27.75 -3.32
CA MET A 770 56.67 29.16 -3.74
C MET A 770 55.23 29.70 -3.74
N SER A 771 54.92 30.59 -2.79
CA SER A 771 53.64 31.25 -2.70
C SER A 771 53.45 32.26 -3.85
N HIS A 772 52.72 31.86 -4.90
CA HIS A 772 52.23 32.79 -5.92
C HIS A 772 51.23 33.77 -5.29
N SER A 773 51.67 34.99 -5.02
CA SER A 773 50.84 36.01 -4.35
C SER A 773 49.67 36.49 -5.24
N PRO A 774 48.40 36.36 -4.81
CA PRO A 774 47.26 36.91 -5.52
C PRO A 774 47.10 38.41 -5.17
N GLY A 775 48.04 39.24 -5.62
CA GLY A 775 48.09 40.67 -5.28
C GLY A 775 48.57 41.54 -6.45
N GLY A 776 47.68 41.86 -7.38
CA GLY A 776 48.07 42.44 -8.67
C GLY A 776 47.04 43.34 -9.36
N SER A 777 46.40 44.27 -8.64
CA SER A 777 45.75 45.44 -9.27
C SER A 777 45.64 46.63 -8.33
N LEU A 778 46.40 47.66 -8.70
CA LEU A 778 46.36 49.09 -8.36
C LEU A 778 45.03 49.54 -7.70
N SER A 779 45.05 50.30 -6.60
CA SER A 779 45.75 51.58 -6.54
C SER A 779 46.16 52.04 -5.13
N CYS A 780 47.17 52.91 -5.10
CA CYS A 780 47.69 53.67 -3.96
C CYS A 780 47.67 55.18 -4.37
N ILE A 781 47.70 56.20 -3.51
CA ILE A 781 48.62 56.49 -2.39
C ILE A 781 47.94 57.46 -1.38
N SER A 782 48.38 57.40 -0.10
CA SER A 782 48.44 58.45 0.96
C SER A 782 47.99 59.90 0.68
N SER A 783 47.54 60.70 1.65
CA SER A 783 47.25 60.53 3.10
C SER A 783 46.65 61.84 3.68
N ARG A 784 46.19 61.81 4.96
CA ARG A 784 46.33 62.83 6.05
C ARG A 784 46.40 64.35 5.70
N ASP A 785 45.75 65.29 6.39
CA ASP A 785 45.28 65.36 7.79
C ASP A 785 44.15 66.41 7.97
N PHE A 786 43.55 66.50 9.16
CA PHE A 786 42.81 67.69 9.62
C PHE A 786 43.71 68.62 10.44
N LEU A 787 43.83 69.89 10.04
CA LEU A 787 44.07 71.02 10.96
C LEU A 787 43.52 72.33 10.38
N ARG A 788 43.20 73.30 11.24
CA ARG A 788 42.64 74.61 10.84
C ARG A 788 43.74 75.53 10.28
N HIS A 789 43.41 76.38 9.31
CA HIS A 789 43.25 77.83 9.50
C HIS A 789 42.89 78.57 8.19
N SER A 790 42.07 79.61 8.30
CA SER A 790 41.77 80.64 7.26
C SER A 790 42.93 81.67 7.16
N PRO A 791 42.94 82.73 6.29
CA PRO A 791 41.83 83.30 5.49
C PRO A 791 42.22 83.89 4.08
N VAL A 792 41.34 84.77 3.54
CA VAL A 792 41.60 85.88 2.58
C VAL A 792 41.29 85.71 1.07
N LYS A 793 40.03 86.02 0.73
CA LYS A 793 39.52 86.96 -0.32
C LYS A 793 39.70 86.70 -1.85
N ARG A 794 38.54 86.88 -2.52
CA ARG A 794 38.27 87.50 -3.86
C ARG A 794 38.41 86.64 -5.14
N SER A 795 37.24 86.21 -5.64
CA SER A 795 36.51 86.73 -6.83
C SER A 795 37.32 87.26 -8.03
N PRO A 796 36.90 87.04 -9.30
CA PRO A 796 35.50 86.95 -9.80
C PRO A 796 35.27 85.71 -10.73
N SER A 797 34.18 85.46 -11.50
CA SER A 797 32.78 85.96 -11.70
C SER A 797 31.96 84.91 -12.51
N LEU A 798 30.69 85.21 -12.87
CA LEU A 798 29.85 84.61 -13.94
C LEU A 798 29.45 83.11 -13.76
N SER A 799 28.29 82.80 -13.16
CA SER A 799 26.91 82.76 -13.76
C SER A 799 26.51 81.37 -14.29
N LYS A 800 25.30 80.83 -14.12
CA LYS A 800 23.97 81.46 -13.93
C LYS A 800 23.06 80.69 -12.92
N HIS A 801 22.10 81.43 -12.34
CA HIS A 801 20.70 81.12 -11.95
C HIS A 801 20.19 79.66 -11.78
N ALA A 802 19.26 79.33 -10.85
CA ALA A 802 18.65 80.08 -9.73
C ALA A 802 17.84 79.16 -8.77
N LEU A 803 17.45 79.71 -7.62
CA LEU A 803 16.51 79.21 -6.58
C LEU A 803 15.28 80.17 -6.51
N PRO A 804 14.29 80.05 -5.58
CA PRO A 804 13.81 78.92 -4.76
C PRO A 804 12.26 78.71 -4.88
N GLY A 805 11.66 77.77 -4.13
CA GLY A 805 10.21 77.84 -3.82
C GLY A 805 9.63 76.62 -3.08
N PRO A 806 8.60 76.76 -2.21
CA PRO A 806 8.54 75.95 -0.98
C PRO A 806 7.21 75.17 -0.76
N GLY A 807 7.19 74.25 0.22
CA GLY A 807 5.93 73.73 0.76
C GLY A 807 6.00 72.48 1.64
N SER A 808 5.24 72.49 2.73
CA SER A 808 4.74 71.36 3.54
C SER A 808 3.30 71.74 3.97
N PRO A 809 2.48 70.92 4.66
CA PRO A 809 2.69 69.55 5.16
C PRO A 809 1.50 68.58 4.92
N SER A 810 1.50 67.41 5.59
CA SER A 810 0.32 66.58 5.96
C SER A 810 -0.34 65.76 4.82
N SER A 811 -1.04 64.63 5.04
CA SER A 811 -1.21 63.77 6.23
C SER A 811 -1.91 62.42 5.89
N ILE A 812 -1.98 61.52 6.88
CA ILE A 812 -3.08 60.54 7.12
C ILE A 812 -3.18 59.22 6.30
N GLN A 813 -2.85 58.12 7.00
CA GLN A 813 -3.62 56.85 7.20
C GLN A 813 -3.78 55.68 6.18
N LEU A 814 -3.71 54.48 6.80
CA LEU A 814 -4.56 53.28 6.67
C LEU A 814 -4.29 52.14 5.63
N CYS A 815 -3.70 51.06 6.19
CA CYS A 815 -4.30 49.71 6.34
C CYS A 815 -4.19 48.60 5.26
N ALA A 816 -4.37 47.37 5.78
CA ALA A 816 -4.96 46.18 5.15
C ALA A 816 -4.21 45.42 4.04
N THR A 817 -3.34 44.50 4.47
CA THR A 817 -3.44 43.04 4.22
C THR A 817 -4.07 42.49 2.92
N CYS A 818 -3.27 41.66 2.22
CA CYS A 818 -3.68 40.48 1.41
C CYS A 818 -4.40 40.78 0.06
N SER A 819 -4.28 39.96 -1.00
CA SER A 819 -3.69 38.61 -1.14
C SER A 819 -3.05 38.40 -2.52
N SER A 820 -2.17 37.40 -2.62
CA SER A 820 -1.90 36.55 -3.80
C SER A 820 -1.45 37.16 -5.14
N GLN A 821 -0.35 36.63 -5.67
CA GLN A 821 -0.40 35.93 -6.97
C GLN A 821 0.73 34.89 -7.10
N ASP A 822 0.40 33.75 -7.70
CA ASP A 822 1.33 32.70 -8.11
C ASP A 822 2.16 33.12 -9.32
N LEU A 823 3.15 32.31 -9.71
CA LEU A 823 3.31 31.92 -11.12
C LEU A 823 4.22 30.70 -11.30
N ALA A 824 3.67 29.63 -11.90
CA ALA A 824 4.44 28.52 -12.44
C ALA A 824 3.79 27.96 -13.72
N SER A 825 4.54 28.05 -14.83
CA SER A 825 4.50 27.18 -16.02
C SER A 825 3.17 26.80 -16.71
N ASN A 826 3.00 27.38 -17.90
CA ASN A 826 2.94 26.69 -19.21
C ASN A 826 1.64 26.12 -19.85
N HIS A 827 1.72 26.11 -21.19
CA HIS A 827 1.00 25.36 -22.23
C HIS A 827 -0.50 25.62 -22.52
N GLU A 828 -0.69 26.50 -23.51
CA GLU A 828 -1.31 26.18 -24.80
C GLU A 828 -2.76 25.65 -24.91
N SER A 829 -3.61 26.56 -25.38
CA SER A 829 -4.23 26.51 -26.73
C SER A 829 -5.75 26.33 -26.87
N SER A 830 -6.25 26.97 -27.94
CA SER A 830 -7.51 26.73 -28.65
C SER A 830 -8.87 27.19 -28.05
N ARG A 831 -9.28 28.38 -28.54
CA ARG A 831 -10.57 28.64 -29.21
C ARG A 831 -11.91 28.55 -28.43
N SER A 832 -12.44 29.76 -28.23
CA SER A 832 -13.74 30.24 -28.76
C SER A 832 -15.07 29.92 -28.05
N SER A 833 -15.52 30.97 -27.34
CA SER A 833 -16.72 31.77 -27.68
C SER A 833 -18.04 31.52 -26.95
N LYS A 834 -18.79 32.64 -26.83
CA LYS A 834 -20.20 32.80 -26.41
C LYS A 834 -20.52 32.56 -24.93
N SER A 835 -21.46 33.28 -24.30
CA SER A 835 -21.84 34.72 -24.29
C SER A 835 -23.17 34.85 -23.55
N SER A 836 -23.34 35.91 -22.72
CA SER A 836 -24.63 36.46 -22.24
C SER A 836 -25.50 35.51 -21.37
N THR A 837 -26.43 35.97 -20.52
CA THR A 837 -27.07 37.30 -20.39
C THR A 837 -27.48 37.59 -18.92
N SER A 838 -27.81 38.87 -18.61
CA SER A 838 -28.76 39.40 -17.61
C SER A 838 -29.31 38.48 -16.49
N ALA A 839 -29.32 38.87 -15.21
CA ALA A 839 -30.13 39.95 -14.59
C ALA A 839 -31.66 39.75 -14.78
N SER A 840 -32.55 40.08 -13.83
CA SER A 840 -32.43 41.00 -12.68
C SER A 840 -33.39 40.71 -11.51
N VAL A 841 -32.96 41.09 -10.29
CA VAL A 841 -33.70 41.76 -9.19
C VAL A 841 -35.24 41.73 -9.20
N ILE A 842 -35.85 41.32 -8.05
CA ILE A 842 -37.04 41.95 -7.45
C ILE A 842 -37.09 41.70 -5.92
N THR A 843 -37.89 42.47 -5.20
CA THR A 843 -37.78 42.86 -3.78
C THR A 843 -38.48 41.96 -2.74
N LEU A 844 -37.82 41.84 -1.58
CA LEU A 844 -38.30 41.97 -0.18
C LEU A 844 -39.68 41.42 0.30
N ASP A 845 -39.59 40.79 1.48
CA ASP A 845 -40.49 40.82 2.65
C ASP A 845 -41.97 40.42 2.57
N ALA A 846 -42.27 39.28 3.22
CA ALA A 846 -43.23 39.22 4.32
C ALA A 846 -42.84 38.08 5.30
N ALA A 847 -43.26 38.17 6.57
CA ALA A 847 -42.98 37.18 7.63
C ALA A 847 -44.29 36.66 8.28
N LEU A 848 -44.16 35.75 9.27
CA LEU A 848 -45.24 35.22 10.15
C LEU A 848 -46.27 34.31 9.42
N LEU A 849 -46.63 33.10 9.88
CA LEU A 849 -47.02 32.65 11.23
C LEU A 849 -46.76 31.14 11.49
N ASP A 850 -47.09 30.73 12.72
CA ASP A 850 -47.34 29.38 13.29
C ASP A 850 -47.99 28.34 12.32
N GLY A 851 -47.91 27.01 12.52
CA GLY A 851 -47.43 26.22 13.67
C GLY A 851 -48.51 25.22 14.14
N VAL A 852 -48.29 23.89 14.02
CA VAL A 852 -49.26 22.84 14.39
C VAL A 852 -48.57 21.56 14.90
N ASP A 853 -49.12 20.92 15.94
CA ASP A 853 -48.68 19.65 16.55
C ASP A 853 -49.00 18.38 15.76
N ALA A 854 -48.26 17.30 16.02
CA ALA A 854 -48.78 15.92 15.94
C ALA A 854 -48.01 14.98 16.91
N ALA A 855 -48.72 14.30 17.80
CA ALA A 855 -48.16 13.47 18.88
C ALA A 855 -47.92 11.99 18.47
N ALA A 856 -47.05 11.28 19.21
CA ALA A 856 -47.04 9.81 19.23
C ALA A 856 -46.52 9.17 20.54
N SER A 857 -47.40 8.39 21.18
CA SER A 857 -47.13 7.15 21.92
C SER A 857 -46.18 7.10 23.15
N ALA A 858 -46.74 7.46 24.30
CA ALA A 858 -46.83 6.62 25.52
C ALA A 858 -45.74 5.56 25.88
N LYS A 859 -45.15 5.74 27.06
CA LYS A 859 -45.19 4.69 28.12
C LYS A 859 -45.02 5.29 29.52
N ALA A 860 -45.88 4.88 30.45
CA ALA A 860 -45.81 5.23 31.87
C ALA A 860 -46.08 3.99 32.73
N VAL A 861 -45.46 3.94 33.92
CA VAL A 861 -45.75 2.97 34.98
C VAL A 861 -45.83 3.75 36.29
N CYS A 862 -46.79 3.40 37.14
CA CYS A 862 -47.22 4.24 38.27
C CYS A 862 -46.38 4.08 39.54
N GLY A 863 -46.34 5.14 40.35
CA GLY A 863 -45.83 5.16 41.73
C GLY A 863 -46.27 6.45 42.44
N PRO A 864 -47.34 6.45 43.26
CA PRO A 864 -47.99 7.68 43.75
C PRO A 864 -47.64 8.05 45.20
N ALA A 865 -48.25 9.15 45.67
CA ALA A 865 -48.30 9.67 47.06
C ALA A 865 -47.04 10.44 47.57
N SER A 866 -47.15 11.52 48.34
CA SER A 866 -48.33 12.31 48.75
C SER A 866 -47.96 13.66 49.41
N CYS A 867 -48.90 14.63 49.36
CA CYS A 867 -49.12 15.75 50.31
C CYS A 867 -47.95 16.71 50.62
N LEU A 868 -47.97 17.96 50.10
CA LEU A 868 -48.70 19.13 50.64
C LEU A 868 -48.11 19.76 51.93
N LYS A 869 -47.41 20.90 51.79
CA LYS A 869 -47.84 22.19 52.39
C LYS A 869 -47.06 23.44 51.91
N HIS A 870 -47.80 24.56 51.96
CA HIS A 870 -47.48 26.00 51.91
C HIS A 870 -46.17 26.49 52.56
N LYS A 871 -45.63 27.71 52.32
CA LYS A 871 -45.88 28.83 51.35
C LYS A 871 -44.64 29.79 51.34
N PRO A 872 -44.59 30.88 50.52
CA PRO A 872 -43.33 31.61 50.24
C PRO A 872 -43.16 32.98 50.94
N LYS A 873 -41.92 33.50 50.91
CA LYS A 873 -41.47 34.87 50.60
C LYS A 873 -39.92 34.83 50.51
N LYS A 874 -39.27 35.48 49.54
CA LYS A 874 -38.80 36.89 49.55
C LYS A 874 -37.97 37.21 50.79
N GLU A 875 -36.80 37.84 50.67
CA GLU A 875 -36.37 38.74 49.58
C GLU A 875 -35.38 38.14 48.56
#